data_AF-A0A3M1LTB3-F1
#
_entry.id   AF-A0A3M1LTB3-F1
#
_cell.length_a   1.000
_cell.length_b   1.000
_cell.length_c   1.000
_cell.angle_alpha   90.00
_cell.angle_beta   90.00
_cell.angle_gamma   90.00
#
_symmetry.space_group_name_H-M   'P 1'
#
loop_
_entity.id
_entity.type
_entity.pdbx_description
1 polymer ?
#
loop_
_entity_poly.entity_id
_entity_poly.type
_entity_poly.pdbx_seq_one_letter_code
_entity_poly.pdbx_strand_id
1 'polypeptide(L)'
;MCIALLVFLLHWTSIRAQPVQMQVILRTPAPGALPVWAADPSIVQFILRNTSATAYDGAVISFAIRRLPSQGVVARSKDFHPQQPRFTVPPNGTLVLTGPQIIHESAIKFEDETLRQQAQATGQLPEGDYEFCARLLDATGREIGSTGTFCPRTTVMLPDPPMLLHPRNDSTLAAGAMPMFVWAPVTGALQPITYTLRVAPLFPGQAPVDALRLNALVLNVSNLVAPLYQYVPTDIPFAAFPQAVGFVWQVEALGPDGRPATRNNGRSEIFRFRFADTHSSLLPRDSSQRSTPGTTGDTTSGTFGTPSLPPGDTGSLIGRIELPGGFRIVLSPAIACSTATCTISGSGTLYLPILDDSVSVTFSGITVRRPSSSGEAVLLSGTIAVPVDTSRQFGLLALYMHHLEITPINVLLHGVWRTRWSDWGWTCSTADSIRFRVPLTTTGISRHQFALPVPWRCTGDGLLIGPCIELRLDTLDASIAVDTSRRPPALSPTLFASGTLELPCLIAGGQPVRGWIRLRLDRGKSDLIALLNTRLRDIRMLGAPLSFDADTVVVDLSSEANPAAFPPPEICSNPAWSDPRWRGVYASSLRARIAIGDDTLHTRFAAIFDQGSGRRHAVTFVAQLSSYDTISFGGFRIRLDSATVRMCLGVLQSVTARGIVLMPPSLQRPSSWSALDSIRVRLSGYDDGTRWRWNATLDLRGSLSLRFGSLAELILRDGTIEVLDPPQGGRRGYIEFSHLQLEAPADNPTGTADFYGLRIWNTGEIELESAEGWLDISRWAQLSVANLTIQAQEIGLGYSPRPGSGSHWWVGFSGGFDLDAASALPTGGSNGFRVRRLRIWDDETITSDGAYVSASIAGAFRIAGVLQWGDATLGGIPVRGMLGQLAGQFDCLGNLQARVDFALGSTAGVSPYRYWFIRGGAAVPGGVPIVPGAFHLVGGLFGAGWHVRLDGYGSALFTDAGGLVPPPPLRPDNTVGLLLHGGLVFADPALQLYRLTATTSLAFGTSTQVSLDGSLAVLPQIRLATGSFWAQFLHNSSPRTVSLGGSVDVNFINSPLFRTSASATFGVSSCLTLGPYSGEWIVADMDETYGSDLLGVKVITKGFLSITNLSARLCPTQGELYGSLRGAGVLGMHLSVGGVQLPHHVGLGFGSEFCGRYFYRYWYDGGNYRLTARAGGALDILTNFDYSGYPVGHYTQAYDHVRGWSYA
;
A
#
# COMPACT_ATOMS: atom_id res chain seq x y z
N MET A 1 -67.30 8.68 39.97
CA MET A 1 -66.57 7.68 39.14
C MET A 1 -66.20 8.17 37.73
N CYS A 2 -66.46 9.44 37.35
CA CYS A 2 -65.99 10.01 36.06
C CYS A 2 -64.74 10.92 36.17
N ILE A 3 -64.34 11.35 37.37
CA ILE A 3 -63.19 12.27 37.53
C ILE A 3 -61.85 11.51 37.67
N ALA A 4 -61.86 10.27 38.17
CA ALA A 4 -60.65 9.46 38.28
C ALA A 4 -60.17 8.87 36.92
N LEU A 5 -61.07 8.74 35.94
CA LEU A 5 -60.70 8.24 34.61
C LEU A 5 -60.08 9.32 33.72
N LEU A 6 -60.35 10.61 33.98
CA LEU A 6 -59.81 11.73 33.19
C LEU A 6 -58.36 12.08 33.58
N VAL A 7 -57.98 11.86 34.85
CA VAL A 7 -56.62 12.15 35.34
C VAL A 7 -55.63 11.03 34.96
N PHE A 8 -56.09 9.79 34.77
CA PHE A 8 -55.23 8.68 34.33
C PHE A 8 -54.99 8.64 32.81
N LEU A 9 -55.79 9.34 32.00
CA LEU A 9 -55.60 9.46 30.54
C LEU A 9 -54.73 10.68 30.13
N LEU A 10 -54.38 11.57 31.07
CA LEU A 10 -53.51 12.74 30.83
C LEU A 10 -52.05 12.53 31.25
N HIS A 11 -51.69 11.32 31.68
CA HIS A 11 -50.32 10.92 31.90
C HIS A 11 -49.98 9.83 30.89
N TRP A 12 -49.08 10.17 29.96
CA TRP A 12 -48.43 9.32 28.94
C TRP A 12 -48.84 9.58 27.49
N THR A 13 -48.77 10.84 27.06
CA THR A 13 -48.29 11.14 25.70
C THR A 13 -47.31 12.29 25.76
N SER A 14 -46.08 12.02 26.20
CA SER A 14 -44.96 12.88 25.83
C SER A 14 -44.74 12.69 24.33
N ILE A 15 -45.46 13.46 23.50
CA ILE A 15 -45.00 13.72 22.14
C ILE A 15 -43.67 14.44 22.33
N ARG A 16 -42.55 13.71 22.23
CA ARG A 16 -41.25 14.35 22.09
C ARG A 16 -41.32 15.13 20.79
N ALA A 17 -41.52 16.44 20.88
CA ALA A 17 -41.21 17.34 19.79
C ALA A 17 -39.75 17.06 19.43
N GLN A 18 -39.51 16.55 18.22
CA GLN A 18 -38.16 16.24 17.76
C GLN A 18 -37.37 17.55 17.68
N PRO A 19 -36.15 17.62 18.22
CA PRO A 19 -35.43 18.89 18.33
C PRO A 19 -35.09 19.49 16.95
N VAL A 20 -34.86 18.64 15.94
CA VAL A 20 -34.57 19.06 14.55
C VAL A 20 -35.35 18.17 13.58
N GLN A 21 -36.01 18.78 12.59
CA GLN A 21 -36.68 18.13 11.47
C GLN A 21 -35.84 18.31 10.20
N MET A 22 -35.67 17.26 9.41
CA MET A 22 -34.96 17.29 8.13
C MET A 22 -35.90 16.91 6.99
N GLN A 23 -35.83 17.65 5.88
CA GLN A 23 -36.47 17.31 4.61
C GLN A 23 -35.43 17.32 3.50
N VAL A 24 -35.43 16.28 2.65
CA VAL A 24 -34.54 16.18 1.50
C VAL A 24 -35.38 16.27 0.22
N ILE A 25 -35.04 17.23 -0.63
CA ILE A 25 -35.62 17.40 -1.96
C ILE A 25 -34.56 16.95 -2.96
N LEU A 26 -34.91 15.95 -3.78
CA LEU A 26 -34.03 15.39 -4.79
C LEU A 26 -34.67 15.56 -6.17
N ARG A 27 -33.90 16.06 -7.13
CA ARG A 27 -34.35 16.22 -8.52
C ARG A 27 -34.54 14.84 -9.16
N THR A 28 -35.67 14.67 -9.87
CA THR A 28 -36.00 13.43 -10.58
C THR A 28 -36.46 13.75 -12.01
N PRO A 29 -35.79 13.23 -13.06
CA PRO A 29 -34.60 12.37 -13.01
C PRO A 29 -33.34 13.14 -12.61
N ALA A 30 -32.39 12.46 -11.96
CA ALA A 30 -31.11 13.03 -11.59
C ALA A 30 -30.05 12.83 -12.70
N PRO A 31 -29.11 13.77 -12.89
CA PRO A 31 -28.07 13.63 -13.91
C PRO A 31 -27.12 12.47 -13.56
N GLY A 32 -26.69 11.71 -14.56
CA GLY A 32 -25.72 10.63 -14.33
C GLY A 32 -24.32 11.12 -14.00
N ALA A 33 -23.92 12.30 -14.49
CA ALA A 33 -22.56 12.82 -14.28
C ALA A 33 -22.32 13.26 -12.82
N LEU A 34 -21.40 12.60 -12.13
CA LEU A 34 -21.07 12.87 -10.72
C LEU A 34 -20.58 14.31 -10.45
N PRO A 35 -19.74 14.93 -11.30
CA PRO A 35 -19.31 16.32 -11.06
C PRO A 35 -20.47 17.33 -11.04
N VAL A 36 -21.59 17.00 -11.70
CA VAL A 36 -22.76 17.87 -11.74
C VAL A 36 -23.47 17.90 -10.39
N TRP A 37 -23.42 16.81 -9.60
CA TRP A 37 -23.97 16.75 -8.23
C TRP A 37 -23.25 17.66 -7.25
N ALA A 38 -21.94 17.88 -7.45
CA ALA A 38 -21.12 18.76 -6.63
C ALA A 38 -21.19 20.24 -7.06
N ALA A 39 -21.66 20.52 -8.29
CA ALA A 39 -21.68 21.87 -8.86
C ALA A 39 -23.09 22.49 -8.93
N ASP A 40 -24.15 21.70 -9.14
CA ASP A 40 -25.51 22.20 -9.34
C ASP A 40 -26.34 22.16 -8.04
N PRO A 41 -26.70 23.32 -7.46
CA PRO A 41 -27.46 23.41 -6.21
C PRO A 41 -28.93 22.97 -6.32
N SER A 42 -29.43 22.68 -7.54
CA SER A 42 -30.81 22.23 -7.78
C SER A 42 -31.01 20.72 -7.64
N ILE A 43 -29.93 19.94 -7.57
CA ILE A 43 -30.01 18.47 -7.60
C ILE A 43 -30.46 17.90 -6.27
N VAL A 44 -29.85 18.36 -5.18
CA VAL A 44 -30.20 17.96 -3.83
C VAL A 44 -30.25 19.19 -2.92
N GLN A 45 -31.36 19.30 -2.18
CA GLN A 45 -31.59 20.37 -1.21
C GLN A 45 -32.05 19.76 0.11
N PHE A 46 -31.48 20.25 1.20
CA PHE A 46 -31.78 19.86 2.56
C PHE A 46 -32.40 21.04 3.27
N ILE A 47 -33.59 20.85 3.83
CA ILE A 47 -34.26 21.84 4.66
C ILE A 47 -34.25 21.31 6.09
N LEU A 48 -33.46 21.96 6.94
CA LEU A 48 -33.30 21.61 8.36
C LEU A 48 -34.04 22.63 9.20
N ARG A 49 -35.02 22.20 9.99
CA ARG A 49 -35.78 23.05 10.90
C ARG A 49 -35.53 22.64 12.34
N ASN A 50 -34.83 23.49 13.09
CA ASN A 50 -34.56 23.28 14.50
C ASN A 50 -35.65 23.97 15.33
N THR A 51 -36.43 23.19 16.07
CA THR A 51 -37.48 23.69 16.97
C THR A 51 -37.02 23.77 18.42
N SER A 52 -35.75 23.46 18.69
CA SER A 52 -35.14 23.55 20.01
C SER A 52 -34.41 24.88 20.21
N ALA A 53 -34.25 25.27 21.48
CA ALA A 53 -33.45 26.41 21.89
C ALA A 53 -31.93 26.14 21.85
N THR A 54 -31.51 24.91 21.51
CA THR A 54 -30.10 24.51 21.43
C THR A 54 -29.58 24.59 20.00
N ALA A 55 -28.44 25.26 19.82
CA ALA A 55 -27.70 25.25 18.57
C ALA A 55 -26.93 23.92 18.45
N TYR A 56 -26.77 23.42 17.22
CA TYR A 56 -25.92 22.27 16.94
C TYR A 56 -24.74 22.72 16.08
N ASP A 57 -23.63 23.04 16.75
CA ASP A 57 -22.38 23.43 16.09
C ASP A 57 -21.61 22.22 15.58
N GLY A 58 -21.01 22.35 14.40
CA GLY A 58 -20.20 21.28 13.81
C GLY A 58 -20.99 20.06 13.34
N ALA A 59 -22.28 20.22 13.05
CA ALA A 59 -23.12 19.17 12.51
C ALA A 59 -22.71 18.81 11.07
N VAL A 60 -22.96 17.55 10.68
CA VAL A 60 -22.65 17.01 9.36
C VAL A 60 -23.83 16.22 8.77
N ILE A 61 -23.96 16.23 7.45
CA ILE A 61 -24.89 15.33 6.74
C ILE A 61 -24.14 14.04 6.41
N SER A 62 -24.65 12.92 6.92
CA SER A 62 -24.25 11.58 6.52
C SER A 62 -25.23 11.05 5.48
N PHE A 63 -24.74 10.54 4.36
CA PHE A 63 -25.59 10.02 3.27
C PHE A 63 -25.07 8.73 2.64
N ALA A 64 -25.97 7.98 2.01
CA ALA A 64 -25.69 6.79 1.22
C ALA A 64 -26.59 6.73 -0.01
N ILE A 65 -26.03 6.47 -1.18
CA ILE A 65 -26.74 6.23 -2.42
C ILE A 65 -26.85 4.72 -2.61
N ARG A 66 -28.07 4.21 -2.77
CA ARG A 66 -28.35 2.78 -2.96
C ARG A 66 -28.98 2.54 -4.31
N ARG A 67 -28.64 1.43 -4.96
CA ARG A 67 -29.25 1.01 -6.23
C ARG A 67 -30.43 0.07 -5.98
N LEU A 68 -31.59 0.32 -6.58
CA LEU A 68 -32.78 -0.52 -6.48
C LEU A 68 -32.85 -1.50 -7.67
N PRO A 69 -33.36 -2.75 -7.49
CA PRO A 69 -33.87 -3.36 -6.25
C PRO A 69 -32.78 -4.00 -5.38
N SER A 70 -31.53 -4.05 -5.85
CA SER A 70 -30.40 -4.74 -5.18
C SER A 70 -30.07 -4.24 -3.77
N GLN A 71 -30.50 -3.02 -3.42
CA GLN A 71 -30.14 -2.27 -2.21
C GLN A 71 -28.63 -2.11 -1.94
N GLY A 72 -27.76 -2.52 -2.88
CA GLY A 72 -26.33 -2.29 -2.80
C GLY A 72 -26.01 -0.81 -2.67
N VAL A 73 -25.17 -0.46 -1.71
CA VAL A 73 -24.66 0.91 -1.52
C VAL A 73 -23.65 1.18 -2.63
N VAL A 74 -23.88 2.25 -3.39
CA VAL A 74 -23.02 2.67 -4.51
C VAL A 74 -22.01 3.70 -4.03
N ALA A 75 -22.47 4.66 -3.24
CA ALA A 75 -21.64 5.69 -2.65
C ALA A 75 -22.15 6.04 -1.24
N ARG A 76 -21.25 6.46 -0.35
CA ARG A 76 -21.61 6.96 0.99
C ARG A 76 -20.67 8.09 1.42
N SER A 77 -21.12 8.93 2.34
CA SER A 77 -20.23 9.88 3.02
C SER A 77 -19.23 9.14 3.93
N LYS A 78 -17.99 9.66 3.98
CA LYS A 78 -17.01 9.39 5.03
C LYS A 78 -17.35 10.32 6.21
N ASP A 79 -18.21 9.83 7.09
CA ASP A 79 -18.66 10.62 8.25
C ASP A 79 -17.45 11.08 9.09
N PHE A 80 -17.42 12.37 9.45
CA PHE A 80 -16.35 13.07 10.18
C PHE A 80 -15.01 13.24 9.46
N HIS A 81 -14.92 12.94 8.17
CA HIS A 81 -13.74 13.26 7.37
C HIS A 81 -13.38 14.75 7.48
N PRO A 82 -12.08 15.14 7.55
CA PRO A 82 -11.69 16.54 7.75
C PRO A 82 -12.24 17.51 6.70
N GLN A 83 -12.45 17.01 5.48
CA GLN A 83 -13.01 17.77 4.35
C GLN A 83 -14.53 17.62 4.21
N GLN A 84 -15.20 16.87 5.10
CA GLN A 84 -16.66 16.84 5.13
C GLN A 84 -17.17 18.21 5.58
N PRO A 85 -18.07 18.86 4.82
CA PRO A 85 -18.60 20.16 5.21
C PRO A 85 -19.33 20.10 6.55
N ARG A 86 -18.92 20.99 7.46
CA ARG A 86 -19.52 21.17 8.78
C ARG A 86 -20.33 22.45 8.79
N PHE A 87 -21.49 22.43 9.42
CA PHE A 87 -22.37 23.59 9.52
C PHE A 87 -23.00 23.68 10.91
N THR A 88 -23.43 24.88 11.26
CA THR A 88 -24.18 25.14 12.50
C THR A 88 -25.67 25.15 12.18
N VAL A 89 -26.44 24.32 12.88
CA VAL A 89 -27.91 24.40 12.84
C VAL A 89 -28.37 25.39 13.91
N PRO A 90 -28.89 26.58 13.54
CA PRO A 90 -29.26 27.62 14.50
C PRO A 90 -30.46 27.19 15.38
N PRO A 91 -30.54 27.67 16.63
CA PRO A 91 -31.70 27.40 17.50
C PRO A 91 -32.94 28.13 16.97
N ASN A 92 -34.12 27.51 17.10
CA ASN A 92 -35.40 28.07 16.64
C ASN A 92 -35.41 28.60 15.19
N GLY A 93 -34.60 28.01 14.30
CA GLY A 93 -34.36 28.49 12.95
C GLY A 93 -34.53 27.42 11.88
N THR A 94 -34.51 27.85 10.61
CA THR A 94 -34.46 26.96 9.45
C THR A 94 -33.16 27.22 8.68
N LEU A 95 -32.46 26.15 8.30
CA LEU A 95 -31.25 26.17 7.50
C LEU A 95 -31.49 25.37 6.21
N VAL A 96 -31.20 25.98 5.07
CA VAL A 96 -31.27 25.30 3.76
C VAL A 96 -29.85 25.06 3.27
N LEU A 97 -29.53 23.80 2.97
CA LEU A 97 -28.24 23.38 2.43
C LEU A 97 -28.45 22.76 1.04
N THR A 98 -27.50 23.01 0.15
CA THR A 98 -27.50 22.50 -1.23
C THR A 98 -26.37 21.51 -1.43
N GLY A 99 -26.45 20.64 -2.44
CA GLY A 99 -25.40 19.65 -2.79
C GLY A 99 -23.96 20.15 -2.64
N PRO A 100 -23.57 21.28 -3.27
CA PRO A 100 -22.21 21.84 -3.15
C PRO A 100 -21.77 22.19 -1.71
N GLN A 101 -22.71 22.44 -0.81
CA GLN A 101 -22.45 22.83 0.59
C GLN A 101 -22.33 21.62 1.54
N ILE A 102 -22.64 20.42 1.07
CA ILE A 102 -22.66 19.19 1.90
C ILE A 102 -21.88 18.03 1.28
N ILE A 103 -21.62 18.07 -0.03
CA ILE A 103 -20.90 17.05 -0.77
C ILE A 103 -19.51 17.58 -1.11
N HIS A 104 -18.48 16.93 -0.56
CA HIS A 104 -17.09 17.14 -0.95
C HIS A 104 -16.53 15.81 -1.49
N GLU A 105 -15.92 15.82 -2.67
CA GLU A 105 -15.56 14.60 -3.42
C GLU A 105 -14.67 13.64 -2.61
N SER A 106 -13.67 14.17 -1.90
CA SER A 106 -12.78 13.38 -1.04
C SER A 106 -13.44 12.80 0.22
N ALA A 107 -14.58 13.36 0.63
CA ALA A 107 -15.39 12.91 1.76
C ALA A 107 -16.49 11.91 1.33
N ILE A 108 -16.38 11.34 0.12
CA ILE A 108 -17.26 10.28 -0.40
C ILE A 108 -16.44 8.98 -0.58
N LYS A 109 -17.05 7.85 -0.27
CA LYS A 109 -16.54 6.50 -0.52
C LYS A 109 -17.49 5.79 -1.49
N PHE A 110 -16.95 5.24 -2.58
CA PHE A 110 -17.68 4.32 -3.46
C PHE A 110 -17.45 2.89 -2.96
N GLU A 111 -18.53 2.15 -2.67
CA GLU A 111 -18.46 0.81 -2.06
C GLU A 111 -18.35 -0.31 -3.10
N ASP A 112 -18.83 -0.09 -4.34
CA ASP A 112 -18.75 -1.06 -5.43
C ASP A 112 -17.57 -0.74 -6.35
N GLU A 113 -16.60 -1.65 -6.42
CA GLU A 113 -15.36 -1.51 -7.20
C GLU A 113 -15.59 -1.38 -8.71
N THR A 114 -16.60 -2.08 -9.26
CA THR A 114 -16.91 -2.02 -10.69
C THR A 114 -17.56 -0.69 -11.05
N LEU A 115 -18.42 -0.19 -10.17
CA LEU A 115 -19.04 1.13 -10.28
C LEU A 115 -18.02 2.24 -10.03
N ARG A 116 -17.05 2.04 -9.13
CA ARG A 116 -15.93 2.97 -8.89
C ARG A 116 -15.05 3.08 -10.13
N GLN A 117 -14.64 1.96 -10.74
CA GLN A 117 -13.85 1.97 -11.97
C GLN A 117 -14.62 2.57 -13.13
N GLN A 118 -15.91 2.26 -13.27
CA GLN A 118 -16.76 2.86 -14.30
C GLN A 118 -16.95 4.36 -14.07
N ALA A 119 -17.30 4.79 -12.86
CA ALA A 119 -17.47 6.20 -12.50
C ALA A 119 -16.15 6.99 -12.58
N GLN A 120 -15.01 6.40 -12.25
CA GLN A 120 -13.69 7.00 -12.43
C GLN A 120 -13.26 7.07 -13.90
N ALA A 121 -13.68 6.10 -14.72
CA ALA A 121 -13.36 6.07 -16.15
C ALA A 121 -14.29 6.96 -16.99
N THR A 122 -15.58 7.07 -16.62
CA THR A 122 -16.61 7.77 -17.41
C THR A 122 -17.12 9.06 -16.76
N GLY A 123 -16.87 9.28 -15.47
CA GLY A 123 -17.42 10.39 -14.70
C GLY A 123 -18.94 10.28 -14.44
N GLN A 124 -19.57 9.13 -14.71
CA GLN A 124 -21.02 8.94 -14.71
C GLN A 124 -21.46 7.75 -13.84
N LEU A 125 -22.53 7.94 -13.07
CA LEU A 125 -23.32 6.88 -12.45
C LEU A 125 -24.05 6.08 -13.54
N PRO A 126 -24.12 4.74 -13.45
CA PRO A 126 -24.89 3.95 -14.40
C PRO A 126 -26.37 4.27 -14.35
N GLU A 127 -27.08 3.92 -15.41
CA GLU A 127 -28.54 4.01 -15.40
C GLU A 127 -29.18 3.04 -14.42
N GLY A 128 -30.30 3.51 -13.85
CA GLY A 128 -31.12 2.74 -12.94
C GLY A 128 -31.81 3.63 -11.92
N ASP A 129 -32.58 2.96 -11.07
CA ASP A 129 -33.25 3.58 -9.94
C ASP A 129 -32.31 3.62 -8.74
N TYR A 130 -32.18 4.81 -8.17
CA TYR A 130 -31.36 5.08 -7.02
C TYR A 130 -32.20 5.64 -5.88
N GLU A 131 -31.75 5.38 -4.68
CA GLU A 131 -32.31 5.92 -3.46
C GLU A 131 -31.21 6.66 -2.71
N PHE A 132 -31.41 7.97 -2.48
CA PHE A 132 -30.45 8.81 -1.76
C PHE A 132 -30.90 8.90 -0.31
N CYS A 133 -30.20 8.22 0.57
CA CYS A 133 -30.53 8.08 1.99
C CYS A 133 -29.66 9.00 2.85
N ALA A 134 -30.24 9.90 3.64
CA ALA A 134 -29.47 10.84 4.48
C ALA A 134 -29.93 10.87 5.95
N ARG A 135 -28.99 11.23 6.84
CA ARG A 135 -29.16 11.45 8.27
C ARG A 135 -28.30 12.64 8.75
N LEU A 136 -28.72 13.29 9.83
CA LEU A 136 -28.02 14.44 10.42
C LEU A 136 -27.26 13.99 11.68
N LEU A 137 -25.96 14.25 11.75
CA LEU A 137 -25.11 13.89 12.89
C LEU A 137 -24.58 15.15 13.59
N ASP A 138 -24.48 15.12 14.92
CA ASP A 138 -23.80 16.15 15.71
C ASP A 138 -22.27 16.01 15.66
N ALA A 139 -21.56 16.95 16.28
CA ALA A 139 -20.09 16.95 16.34
C ALA A 139 -19.49 15.70 17.00
N THR A 140 -20.27 14.92 17.74
CA THR A 140 -19.84 13.71 18.46
C THR A 140 -20.22 12.41 17.74
N GLY A 141 -20.81 12.48 16.54
CA GLY A 141 -21.25 11.28 15.80
C GLY A 141 -22.63 10.77 16.18
N ARG A 142 -23.35 11.47 17.05
CA ARG A 142 -24.69 11.08 17.46
C ARG A 142 -25.72 11.70 16.53
N GLU A 143 -26.72 10.91 16.16
CA GLU A 143 -27.80 11.35 15.29
C GLU A 143 -28.67 12.43 15.97
N ILE A 144 -28.86 13.56 15.28
CA ILE A 144 -29.69 14.67 15.75
C ILE A 144 -31.10 14.50 15.19
N GLY A 145 -32.07 14.29 16.09
CA GLY A 145 -33.47 14.02 15.74
C GLY A 145 -33.75 12.51 15.59
N SER A 146 -35.01 12.10 15.66
CA SER A 146 -35.42 10.70 15.46
C SER A 146 -36.01 10.48 14.06
N THR A 147 -35.32 10.97 13.05
CA THR A 147 -35.75 10.80 11.67
C THR A 147 -35.00 9.62 11.07
N GLY A 148 -35.65 8.46 11.06
CA GLY A 148 -35.17 7.33 10.26
C GLY A 148 -34.71 7.80 8.88
N THR A 149 -33.66 7.15 8.38
CA THR A 149 -32.94 7.54 7.16
C THR A 149 -33.89 8.05 6.07
N PHE A 150 -33.79 9.33 5.70
CA PHE A 150 -34.64 9.91 4.65
C PHE A 150 -34.10 9.51 3.30
N CYS A 151 -34.90 8.76 2.55
CA CYS A 151 -34.46 8.06 1.35
C CYS A 151 -35.30 8.47 0.12
N PRO A 152 -35.26 9.74 -0.36
CA PRO A 152 -35.87 10.08 -1.64
C PRO A 152 -35.28 9.25 -2.78
N ARG A 153 -36.17 8.82 -3.69
CA ARG A 153 -35.80 8.07 -4.88
C ARG A 153 -35.63 9.00 -6.06
N THR A 154 -34.69 8.66 -6.93
CA THR A 154 -34.51 9.28 -8.23
C THR A 154 -34.08 8.23 -9.25
N THR A 155 -34.31 8.51 -10.52
CA THR A 155 -33.84 7.67 -11.61
C THR A 155 -32.73 8.41 -12.33
N VAL A 156 -31.61 7.73 -12.57
CA VAL A 156 -30.54 8.23 -13.45
C VAL A 156 -30.83 7.68 -14.85
N MET A 157 -31.04 8.60 -15.80
CA MET A 157 -31.26 8.30 -17.21
C MET A 157 -30.18 8.99 -18.05
N LEU A 158 -29.45 8.25 -18.88
CA LEU A 158 -28.56 8.83 -19.89
C LEU A 158 -29.35 8.95 -21.20
N PRO A 159 -29.38 10.12 -21.86
CA PRO A 159 -30.08 10.25 -23.13
C PRO A 159 -29.46 9.36 -24.20
N ASP A 160 -30.30 8.78 -25.06
CA ASP A 160 -29.84 7.97 -26.19
C ASP A 160 -29.20 8.85 -27.28
N PRO A 161 -28.22 8.31 -28.04
CA PRO A 161 -27.56 9.06 -29.11
C PRO A 161 -28.52 9.39 -30.25
N PRO A 162 -28.23 10.46 -31.02
CA PRO A 162 -29.03 10.81 -32.20
C PRO A 162 -29.02 9.65 -33.21
N MET A 163 -30.18 9.34 -33.80
CA MET A 163 -30.32 8.29 -34.81
C MET A 163 -30.42 8.89 -36.20
N LEU A 164 -29.73 8.33 -37.19
CA LEU A 164 -29.70 8.86 -38.54
C LEU A 164 -30.96 8.44 -39.32
N LEU A 165 -31.60 9.39 -40.02
CA LEU A 165 -32.86 9.15 -40.73
C LEU A 165 -32.69 9.28 -42.26
N HIS A 166 -32.00 10.32 -42.72
CA HIS A 166 -31.80 10.58 -44.15
C HIS A 166 -30.46 11.29 -44.40
N PRO A 167 -29.72 10.99 -45.50
CA PRO A 167 -29.90 9.89 -46.44
C PRO A 167 -29.84 8.53 -45.75
N ARG A 168 -30.71 7.58 -46.14
CA ARG A 168 -30.75 6.24 -45.51
C ARG A 168 -29.43 5.50 -45.75
N ASN A 169 -29.08 4.60 -44.83
CA ASN A 169 -27.93 3.73 -45.00
C ASN A 169 -28.02 2.95 -46.33
N ASP A 170 -26.93 2.94 -47.09
CA ASP A 170 -26.80 2.37 -48.44
C ASP A 170 -27.68 3.00 -49.53
N SER A 171 -28.23 4.19 -49.29
CA SER A 171 -29.04 4.87 -50.30
C SER A 171 -28.20 5.31 -51.51
N THR A 172 -28.81 5.23 -52.69
CA THR A 172 -28.25 5.75 -53.94
C THR A 172 -29.03 7.00 -54.33
N LEU A 173 -28.36 8.15 -54.38
CA LEU A 173 -28.91 9.46 -54.71
C LEU A 173 -28.70 9.76 -56.21
N ALA A 174 -29.54 10.63 -56.79
CA ALA A 174 -29.38 11.05 -58.18
C ALA A 174 -28.06 11.83 -58.38
N ALA A 175 -27.40 11.65 -59.52
CA ALA A 175 -26.17 12.38 -59.84
C ALA A 175 -26.37 13.90 -59.74
N GLY A 176 -25.51 14.59 -58.99
CA GLY A 176 -25.61 16.03 -58.75
C GLY A 176 -26.63 16.46 -57.68
N ALA A 177 -27.30 15.53 -57.00
CA ALA A 177 -28.22 15.86 -55.91
C ALA A 177 -27.47 16.45 -54.69
N MET A 178 -28.07 17.45 -54.04
CA MET A 178 -27.59 18.02 -52.78
C MET A 178 -28.34 17.34 -51.61
N PRO A 179 -27.72 16.38 -50.90
CA PRO A 179 -28.40 15.62 -49.86
C PRO A 179 -28.86 16.49 -48.69
N MET A 180 -30.02 16.15 -48.12
CA MET A 180 -30.45 16.68 -46.83
C MET A 180 -30.12 15.66 -45.75
N PHE A 181 -29.33 16.05 -44.77
CA PHE A 181 -29.01 15.22 -43.60
C PHE A 181 -30.05 15.46 -42.52
N VAL A 182 -30.71 14.41 -42.07
CA VAL A 182 -31.77 14.45 -41.06
C VAL A 182 -31.52 13.36 -40.04
N TRP A 183 -31.58 13.70 -38.76
CA TRP A 183 -31.45 12.76 -37.65
C TRP A 183 -32.58 12.97 -36.63
N ALA A 184 -32.81 11.97 -35.78
CA ALA A 184 -33.71 12.10 -34.66
C ALA A 184 -33.05 12.97 -33.58
N PRO A 185 -33.76 13.98 -33.03
CA PRO A 185 -33.23 14.78 -31.93
C PRO A 185 -33.06 13.92 -30.67
N VAL A 186 -32.09 14.29 -29.84
CA VAL A 186 -31.87 13.62 -28.54
C VAL A 186 -33.06 13.90 -27.62
N THR A 187 -33.75 12.84 -27.22
CA THR A 187 -34.88 12.89 -26.27
C THR A 187 -34.40 12.62 -24.85
N GLY A 188 -34.92 13.36 -23.86
CA GLY A 188 -34.60 13.15 -22.44
C GLY A 188 -33.37 13.91 -21.93
N ALA A 189 -32.74 14.76 -22.74
CA ALA A 189 -31.66 15.63 -22.30
C ALA A 189 -32.18 16.74 -21.36
N LEU A 190 -31.54 16.89 -20.18
CA LEU A 190 -31.89 17.91 -19.17
C LEU A 190 -31.30 19.30 -19.45
N GLN A 191 -30.49 19.43 -20.51
CA GLN A 191 -29.80 20.64 -20.93
C GLN A 191 -29.94 20.83 -22.45
N PRO A 192 -29.78 22.06 -22.99
CA PRO A 192 -29.78 22.32 -24.43
C PRO A 192 -28.67 21.54 -25.14
N ILE A 193 -29.03 20.85 -26.23
CA ILE A 193 -28.11 20.03 -27.03
C ILE A 193 -27.78 20.74 -28.33
N THR A 194 -26.51 20.71 -28.71
CA THR A 194 -26.02 21.10 -30.04
C THR A 194 -25.43 19.90 -30.76
N TYR A 195 -25.43 19.93 -32.10
CA TYR A 195 -24.98 18.82 -32.93
C TYR A 195 -23.77 19.20 -33.79
N THR A 196 -22.94 18.21 -34.08
CA THR A 196 -21.86 18.27 -35.06
C THR A 196 -22.05 17.20 -36.12
N LEU A 197 -22.25 17.60 -37.39
CA LEU A 197 -22.41 16.71 -38.53
C LEU A 197 -21.07 16.53 -39.26
N ARG A 198 -20.67 15.27 -39.51
CA ARG A 198 -19.47 14.90 -40.28
C ARG A 198 -19.83 14.03 -41.47
N VAL A 199 -19.23 14.30 -42.63
CA VAL A 199 -19.35 13.50 -43.86
C VAL A 199 -17.95 13.26 -44.44
N ALA A 200 -17.63 12.03 -44.85
CA ALA A 200 -16.34 11.65 -45.43
C ALA A 200 -16.51 10.79 -46.70
N PRO A 201 -15.58 10.83 -47.68
CA PRO A 201 -15.60 9.89 -48.80
C PRO A 201 -15.30 8.48 -48.30
N LEU A 202 -15.85 7.46 -48.94
CA LEU A 202 -15.58 6.04 -48.69
C LEU A 202 -14.84 5.46 -49.89
N PHE A 203 -13.63 4.94 -49.69
CA PHE A 203 -12.82 4.35 -50.76
C PHE A 203 -12.97 2.82 -50.82
N PRO A 204 -12.67 2.18 -51.98
CA PRO A 204 -12.79 0.73 -52.14
C PRO A 204 -12.04 -0.05 -51.05
N GLY A 205 -12.70 -1.02 -50.41
CA GLY A 205 -12.09 -1.88 -49.38
C GLY A 205 -11.99 -1.26 -47.98
N GLN A 206 -12.40 0.00 -47.80
CA GLN A 206 -12.35 0.69 -46.50
C GLN A 206 -13.62 0.45 -45.67
N ALA A 207 -13.47 0.31 -44.34
CA ALA A 207 -14.62 0.25 -43.44
C ALA A 207 -15.21 1.66 -43.21
N PRO A 208 -16.55 1.81 -43.04
CA PRO A 208 -17.19 3.12 -42.84
C PRO A 208 -16.64 3.93 -41.66
N VAL A 209 -16.28 3.26 -40.56
CA VAL A 209 -15.67 3.90 -39.38
C VAL A 209 -14.27 4.43 -39.67
N ASP A 210 -13.51 3.72 -40.51
CA ASP A 210 -12.17 4.14 -40.91
C ASP A 210 -12.24 5.31 -41.87
N ALA A 211 -13.25 5.37 -42.74
CA ALA A 211 -13.47 6.52 -43.62
C ALA A 211 -13.74 7.81 -42.83
N LEU A 212 -14.58 7.80 -41.80
CA LEU A 212 -14.80 8.98 -40.94
C LEU A 212 -13.60 9.35 -40.06
N ARG A 213 -12.69 8.42 -39.78
CA ARG A 213 -11.51 8.64 -38.94
C ARG A 213 -10.26 9.05 -39.74
N LEU A 214 -10.07 8.49 -40.93
CA LEU A 214 -8.82 8.56 -41.69
C LEU A 214 -8.94 9.43 -42.94
N ASN A 215 -10.14 9.57 -43.52
CA ASN A 215 -10.30 10.36 -44.74
C ASN A 215 -10.62 11.82 -44.44
N ALA A 216 -10.23 12.70 -45.35
CA ALA A 216 -10.62 14.11 -45.29
C ALA A 216 -12.15 14.25 -45.30
N LEU A 217 -12.70 14.97 -44.33
CA LEU A 217 -14.14 15.19 -44.24
C LEU A 217 -14.58 16.12 -45.39
N VAL A 218 -15.59 15.67 -46.14
CA VAL A 218 -16.30 16.49 -47.13
C VAL A 218 -17.09 17.61 -46.46
N LEU A 219 -17.59 17.35 -45.25
CA LEU A 219 -18.39 18.29 -44.47
C LEU A 219 -18.13 18.08 -42.97
N ASN A 220 -17.93 19.15 -42.21
CA ASN A 220 -17.83 19.14 -40.75
C ASN A 220 -18.45 20.42 -40.18
N VAL A 221 -19.70 20.35 -39.75
CA VAL A 221 -20.46 21.52 -39.28
C VAL A 221 -20.89 21.30 -37.83
N SER A 222 -20.45 22.18 -36.94
CA SER A 222 -20.73 22.13 -35.50
C SER A 222 -21.75 23.19 -35.05
N ASN A 223 -22.18 23.12 -33.79
CA ASN A 223 -23.14 24.04 -33.16
C ASN A 223 -24.53 24.06 -33.85
N LEU A 224 -24.91 22.97 -34.50
CA LEU A 224 -26.23 22.84 -35.12
C LEU A 224 -27.28 22.65 -34.01
N VAL A 225 -28.31 23.49 -33.98
CA VAL A 225 -29.40 23.38 -33.01
C VAL A 225 -30.58 22.59 -33.59
N ALA A 226 -30.78 22.68 -34.91
CA ALA A 226 -31.80 21.91 -35.62
C ALA A 226 -31.27 20.49 -35.92
N PRO A 227 -32.12 19.45 -35.83
CA PRO A 227 -31.75 18.07 -36.14
C PRO A 227 -31.74 17.76 -37.65
N LEU A 228 -31.39 18.76 -38.46
CA LEU A 228 -31.27 18.67 -39.91
C LEU A 228 -30.20 19.63 -40.43
N TYR A 229 -29.61 19.27 -41.57
CA TYR A 229 -28.68 20.11 -42.30
C TYR A 229 -28.86 19.89 -43.81
N GLN A 230 -29.15 20.97 -44.55
CA GLN A 230 -29.23 20.95 -46.00
C GLN A 230 -27.85 21.23 -46.58
N TYR A 231 -27.34 20.32 -47.41
CA TYR A 231 -26.08 20.53 -48.13
C TYR A 231 -26.23 21.69 -49.13
N VAL A 232 -25.28 22.63 -49.14
CA VAL A 232 -25.36 23.86 -49.96
C VAL A 232 -24.31 23.89 -51.07
N PRO A 233 -24.54 24.64 -52.17
CA PRO A 233 -23.59 24.70 -53.30
C PRO A 233 -22.21 25.30 -52.98
N THR A 234 -22.07 25.99 -51.84
CA THR A 234 -20.78 26.51 -51.36
C THR A 234 -19.93 25.47 -50.63
N ASP A 235 -20.52 24.33 -50.26
CA ASP A 235 -19.79 23.21 -49.66
C ASP A 235 -18.98 22.43 -50.73
N ILE A 236 -18.00 21.65 -50.30
CA ILE A 236 -17.06 20.94 -51.19
C ILE A 236 -17.82 19.95 -52.09
N PRO A 237 -17.91 20.14 -53.42
CA PRO A 237 -18.71 19.26 -54.27
C PRO A 237 -18.28 17.80 -54.14
N PHE A 238 -19.24 16.88 -53.98
CA PHE A 238 -18.94 15.43 -53.89
C PHE A 238 -18.13 14.90 -55.10
N ALA A 239 -18.28 15.53 -56.27
CA ALA A 239 -17.52 15.23 -57.47
C ALA A 239 -16.00 15.50 -57.34
N ALA A 240 -15.56 16.26 -56.33
CA ALA A 240 -14.14 16.46 -56.02
C ALA A 240 -13.44 15.16 -55.55
N PHE A 241 -14.20 14.09 -55.25
CA PHE A 241 -13.69 12.79 -54.83
C PHE A 241 -14.01 11.69 -55.86
N PRO A 242 -13.43 11.73 -57.07
CA PRO A 242 -13.78 10.81 -58.16
C PRO A 242 -13.40 9.35 -57.90
N GLN A 243 -12.55 9.08 -56.90
CA GLN A 243 -12.13 7.74 -56.50
C GLN A 243 -13.00 7.14 -55.39
N ALA A 244 -13.94 7.91 -54.82
CA ALA A 244 -14.82 7.44 -53.76
C ALA A 244 -15.92 6.53 -54.33
N VAL A 245 -16.14 5.38 -53.69
CA VAL A 245 -17.24 4.45 -54.02
C VAL A 245 -18.55 4.81 -53.33
N GLY A 246 -18.51 5.83 -52.47
CA GLY A 246 -19.64 6.38 -51.73
C GLY A 246 -19.16 7.39 -50.69
N PHE A 247 -20.05 7.79 -49.79
CA PHE A 247 -19.79 8.71 -48.69
C PHE A 247 -20.41 8.17 -47.41
N VAL A 248 -19.77 8.45 -46.28
CA VAL A 248 -20.24 8.07 -44.95
C VAL A 248 -20.48 9.31 -44.11
N TRP A 249 -21.45 9.25 -43.20
CA TRP A 249 -21.78 10.39 -42.35
C TRP A 249 -22.21 9.97 -40.94
N GLN A 250 -22.00 10.87 -39.99
CA GLN A 250 -22.28 10.68 -38.56
C GLN A 250 -22.59 12.02 -37.90
N VAL A 251 -23.42 12.00 -36.86
CA VAL A 251 -23.76 13.16 -36.04
C VAL A 251 -23.29 12.94 -34.59
N GLU A 252 -22.78 13.99 -33.96
CA GLU A 252 -22.33 14.00 -32.56
C GLU A 252 -23.12 15.05 -31.76
N ALA A 253 -23.75 14.65 -30.66
CA ALA A 253 -24.55 15.48 -29.76
C ALA A 253 -23.71 15.95 -28.56
N LEU A 254 -23.67 17.27 -28.35
CA LEU A 254 -22.86 17.95 -27.35
C LEU A 254 -23.72 18.83 -26.44
N GLY A 255 -23.38 18.86 -25.15
CA GLY A 255 -23.98 19.74 -24.16
C GLY A 255 -23.43 21.18 -24.24
N PRO A 256 -23.93 22.09 -23.38
CA PRO A 256 -23.53 23.50 -23.37
C PRO A 256 -22.05 23.73 -23.05
N ASP A 257 -21.41 22.78 -22.38
CA ASP A 257 -19.99 22.77 -22.00
C ASP A 257 -19.10 22.09 -23.07
N GLY A 258 -19.66 21.72 -24.22
CA GLY A 258 -18.96 21.03 -25.31
C GLY A 258 -18.66 19.56 -25.02
N ARG A 259 -19.18 18.99 -23.93
CA ARG A 259 -19.02 17.56 -23.60
C ARG A 259 -20.08 16.71 -24.29
N PRO A 260 -19.80 15.42 -24.56
CA PRO A 260 -20.80 14.48 -25.05
C PRO A 260 -22.06 14.43 -24.18
N ALA A 261 -23.23 14.64 -24.80
CA ALA A 261 -24.49 14.72 -24.07
C ALA A 261 -25.24 13.39 -23.95
N THR A 262 -24.82 12.38 -24.71
CA THR A 262 -25.52 11.09 -24.83
C THR A 262 -24.53 9.92 -24.74
N ARG A 263 -25.05 8.69 -24.71
CA ARG A 263 -24.24 7.47 -24.81
C ARG A 263 -23.40 7.47 -26.11
N ASN A 264 -22.42 6.56 -26.21
CA ASN A 264 -21.50 6.46 -27.36
C ASN A 264 -20.72 7.77 -27.65
N ASN A 265 -20.33 8.50 -26.59
CA ASN A 265 -19.67 9.80 -26.68
C ASN A 265 -20.45 10.81 -27.54
N GLY A 266 -21.79 10.82 -27.45
CA GLY A 266 -22.60 11.76 -28.23
C GLY A 266 -22.93 11.27 -29.65
N ARG A 267 -22.31 10.19 -30.13
CA ARG A 267 -22.25 9.86 -31.56
C ARG A 267 -23.36 8.92 -32.02
N SER A 268 -23.93 9.23 -33.18
CA SER A 268 -24.86 8.36 -33.91
C SER A 268 -24.16 7.13 -34.50
N GLU A 269 -24.95 6.21 -35.04
CA GLU A 269 -24.49 5.23 -36.02
C GLU A 269 -23.89 5.92 -37.26
N ILE A 270 -23.16 5.14 -38.08
CA ILE A 270 -22.55 5.62 -39.32
C ILE A 270 -23.39 5.13 -40.49
N PHE A 271 -23.94 6.06 -41.28
CA PHE A 271 -24.66 5.73 -42.50
C PHE A 271 -23.78 5.97 -43.72
N ARG A 272 -23.96 5.16 -44.76
CA ARG A 272 -23.34 5.32 -46.08
C ARG A 272 -24.37 5.69 -47.14
N PHE A 273 -23.98 6.46 -48.15
CA PHE A 273 -24.77 6.73 -49.35
C PHE A 273 -23.85 6.87 -50.57
N ARG A 274 -24.39 6.76 -51.78
CA ARG A 274 -23.65 6.91 -53.05
C ARG A 274 -24.47 7.65 -54.09
N PHE A 275 -23.85 8.08 -55.18
CA PHE A 275 -24.55 8.68 -56.32
C PHE A 275 -24.74 7.64 -57.44
N ALA A 276 -25.81 7.76 -58.23
CA ALA A 276 -26.05 6.88 -59.38
C ALA A 276 -25.05 7.17 -60.52
N ASP A 277 -24.45 6.12 -61.07
CA ASP A 277 -23.49 6.23 -62.18
C ASP A 277 -24.17 6.73 -63.47
N THR A 278 -23.62 7.78 -64.07
CA THR A 278 -24.14 8.39 -65.30
C THR A 278 -23.69 7.69 -66.60
N HIS A 279 -23.10 6.50 -66.53
CA HIS A 279 -22.60 5.78 -67.71
C HIS A 279 -23.34 4.47 -67.98
N SER A 280 -24.57 4.56 -68.50
CA SER A 280 -25.19 3.44 -69.24
C SER A 280 -26.22 3.90 -70.26
N SER A 281 -25.77 4.34 -71.43
CA SER A 281 -26.45 4.06 -72.71
C SER A 281 -25.49 4.37 -73.85
N LEU A 282 -25.61 3.61 -74.95
CA LEU A 282 -24.77 3.60 -76.16
C LEU A 282 -23.58 2.62 -76.16
N LEU A 283 -23.90 1.33 -76.13
CA LEU A 283 -23.41 0.40 -77.15
C LEU A 283 -24.61 -0.44 -77.62
N PRO A 284 -24.72 -0.74 -78.92
CA PRO A 284 -24.40 -2.12 -79.28
C PRO A 284 -23.72 -2.33 -80.65
N ARG A 285 -22.87 -3.37 -80.63
CA ARG A 285 -22.57 -4.38 -81.67
C ARG A 285 -21.91 -3.93 -82.97
N ASP A 286 -21.14 -4.75 -83.68
CA ASP A 286 -20.34 -5.97 -83.45
C ASP A 286 -19.68 -6.22 -84.82
N SER A 287 -18.45 -6.74 -84.77
CA SER A 287 -17.69 -7.47 -85.81
C SER A 287 -17.98 -7.28 -87.30
N SER A 288 -16.91 -6.98 -88.06
CA SER A 288 -16.40 -7.92 -89.07
C SER A 288 -15.06 -7.51 -89.70
N GLN A 289 -14.23 -8.52 -89.88
CA GLN A 289 -13.29 -8.74 -90.99
C GLN A 289 -11.99 -7.91 -91.11
N ARG A 290 -10.93 -8.54 -90.58
CA ARG A 290 -9.74 -9.02 -91.31
C ARG A 290 -9.59 -8.60 -92.79
N SER A 291 -8.51 -7.88 -93.12
CA SER A 291 -7.54 -8.25 -94.19
C SER A 291 -6.40 -7.22 -94.34
N THR A 292 -5.18 -7.75 -94.48
CA THR A 292 -3.94 -7.12 -94.98
C THR A 292 -3.98 -6.93 -96.53
N PRO A 293 -2.87 -6.63 -97.23
CA PRO A 293 -2.33 -5.32 -97.64
C PRO A 293 -2.30 -5.11 -99.19
N GLY A 294 -2.03 -3.90 -99.72
CA GLY A 294 -1.77 -3.72 -101.17
C GLY A 294 -1.71 -2.28 -101.74
N THR A 295 -0.47 -1.80 -101.93
CA THR A 295 0.17 -1.21 -103.14
C THR A 295 -0.59 -0.34 -104.17
N THR A 296 -0.08 0.90 -104.34
CA THR A 296 0.24 1.71 -105.56
C THR A 296 -0.78 2.07 -106.66
N GLY A 297 -0.69 3.36 -107.06
CA GLY A 297 -0.81 3.89 -108.44
C GLY A 297 -2.00 4.84 -108.64
N ASP A 298 -1.99 5.91 -109.44
CA ASP A 298 -0.97 6.70 -110.16
C ASP A 298 -1.72 7.89 -110.83
N THR A 299 -1.03 9.01 -111.12
CA THR A 299 -1.31 10.08 -112.13
C THR A 299 -2.64 10.88 -112.09
N THR A 300 -2.71 12.20 -112.33
CA THR A 300 -2.17 12.99 -113.46
C THR A 300 -1.96 14.50 -113.16
N SER A 301 -0.80 15.02 -113.60
CA SER A 301 -0.54 16.23 -114.41
C SER A 301 -1.30 17.56 -114.18
N GLY A 302 -0.50 18.61 -113.92
CA GLY A 302 -0.85 20.03 -114.07
C GLY A 302 0.40 20.93 -114.00
N THR A 303 1.02 21.16 -115.15
CA THR A 303 2.19 22.01 -115.45
C THR A 303 2.02 23.48 -115.08
N PHE A 304 3.12 24.18 -114.75
CA PHE A 304 3.53 25.60 -115.01
C PHE A 304 4.57 25.94 -113.91
N GLY A 305 5.83 26.33 -114.13
CA GLY A 305 6.51 27.07 -115.16
C GLY A 305 7.82 27.58 -114.52
N THR A 306 8.96 27.21 -115.07
CA THR A 306 10.30 27.64 -114.63
C THR A 306 10.61 29.06 -115.08
N PRO A 307 11.38 29.85 -114.31
CA PRO A 307 12.29 30.83 -114.88
C PRO A 307 13.75 30.36 -114.70
N SER A 308 14.42 30.16 -115.83
CA SER A 308 15.86 30.15 -115.96
C SER A 308 16.43 31.54 -115.68
N LEU A 309 17.49 31.64 -114.89
CA LEU A 309 18.36 32.82 -114.81
C LEU A 309 19.77 32.48 -115.33
N PRO A 310 20.47 33.47 -115.93
CA PRO A 310 21.68 33.29 -116.74
C PRO A 310 22.95 33.05 -115.91
N PRO A 311 24.02 32.53 -116.53
CA PRO A 311 25.29 32.27 -115.86
C PRO A 311 26.12 33.56 -115.75
N GLY A 312 26.67 33.79 -114.56
CA GLY A 312 27.84 34.65 -114.35
C GLY A 312 27.55 36.04 -113.77
N ASP A 313 27.55 36.14 -112.43
CA ASP A 313 28.35 37.14 -111.72
C ASP A 313 28.48 36.74 -110.23
N THR A 314 29.65 36.24 -109.81
CA THR A 314 29.92 35.89 -108.41
C THR A 314 30.27 37.14 -107.60
N GLY A 315 29.24 37.88 -107.20
CA GLY A 315 29.28 38.84 -106.09
C GLY A 315 28.72 38.18 -104.82
N SER A 316 29.58 37.91 -103.84
CA SER A 316 29.23 37.13 -102.64
C SER A 316 28.12 37.77 -101.78
N LEU A 317 26.91 37.23 -101.88
CA LEU A 317 25.77 37.55 -101.00
C LEU A 317 25.99 36.95 -99.60
N ILE A 318 25.79 37.76 -98.57
CA ILE A 318 25.72 37.29 -97.19
C ILE A 318 24.25 37.00 -96.87
N GLY A 319 23.93 35.72 -96.63
CA GLY A 319 22.60 35.29 -96.20
C GLY A 319 22.48 35.04 -94.70
N ARG A 320 23.60 34.87 -93.99
CA ARG A 320 23.65 34.58 -92.55
C ARG A 320 24.84 35.24 -91.87
N ILE A 321 24.65 35.69 -90.64
CA ILE A 321 25.70 36.26 -89.79
C ILE A 321 25.82 35.41 -88.52
N GLU A 322 27.00 34.86 -88.26
CA GLU A 322 27.36 34.20 -87.00
C GLU A 322 27.68 35.25 -85.93
N LEU A 323 27.12 35.03 -84.75
CA LEU A 323 27.26 35.89 -83.57
C LEU A 323 27.93 35.12 -82.41
N PRO A 324 28.52 35.82 -81.44
CA PRO A 324 29.03 35.19 -80.23
C PRO A 324 27.97 34.37 -79.49
N GLY A 325 28.40 33.33 -78.79
CA GLY A 325 27.48 32.46 -78.03
C GLY A 325 26.68 31.47 -78.88
N GLY A 326 27.03 31.29 -80.17
CA GLY A 326 26.44 30.30 -81.07
C GLY A 326 25.21 30.79 -81.86
N PHE A 327 24.83 32.06 -81.69
CA PHE A 327 23.66 32.65 -82.33
C PHE A 327 23.91 32.96 -83.81
N ARG A 328 22.83 33.02 -84.60
CA ARG A 328 22.88 33.30 -86.04
C ARG A 328 21.73 34.20 -86.46
N ILE A 329 22.04 35.24 -87.24
CA ILE A 329 21.04 36.08 -87.92
C ILE A 329 20.85 35.54 -89.34
N VAL A 330 19.62 35.33 -89.76
CA VAL A 330 19.25 35.02 -91.16
C VAL A 330 18.77 36.31 -91.82
N LEU A 331 19.45 36.79 -92.86
CA LEU A 331 19.14 38.07 -93.51
C LEU A 331 18.01 37.95 -94.51
N SER A 332 17.14 38.96 -94.57
CA SER A 332 16.02 39.02 -95.51
C SER A 332 15.79 40.47 -95.98
N PRO A 333 16.23 40.84 -97.21
CA PRO A 333 16.96 40.04 -98.20
C PRO A 333 18.46 39.86 -97.87
N ALA A 334 19.13 38.92 -98.54
CA ALA A 334 20.59 38.74 -98.47
C ALA A 334 21.32 39.99 -98.98
N ILE A 335 22.44 40.37 -98.35
CA ILE A 335 23.14 41.63 -98.62
C ILE A 335 24.44 41.35 -99.38
N ALA A 336 24.65 42.05 -100.49
CA ALA A 336 25.88 41.95 -101.26
C ALA A 336 27.06 42.60 -100.51
N CYS A 337 28.19 41.90 -100.48
CA CYS A 337 29.42 42.39 -99.90
C CYS A 337 30.52 42.04 -100.91
N SER A 338 31.37 43.00 -101.30
CA SER A 338 32.45 42.81 -102.30
C SER A 338 33.87 42.70 -101.71
N THR A 339 34.17 43.29 -100.55
CA THR A 339 35.48 43.26 -99.86
C THR A 339 35.58 42.21 -98.73
N ALA A 340 36.75 41.65 -98.42
CA ALA A 340 36.90 40.61 -97.37
C ALA A 340 36.24 40.98 -96.02
N THR A 341 36.16 42.27 -95.73
CA THR A 341 35.35 42.88 -94.67
C THR A 341 34.44 43.94 -95.27
N CYS A 342 33.14 43.95 -94.96
CA CYS A 342 32.21 45.00 -95.40
C CYS A 342 31.40 45.55 -94.24
N THR A 343 31.08 46.83 -94.32
CA THR A 343 30.08 47.47 -93.46
C THR A 343 28.70 47.32 -94.11
N ILE A 344 27.75 46.72 -93.39
CA ILE A 344 26.41 46.40 -93.90
C ILE A 344 25.33 46.94 -92.95
N SER A 345 24.18 47.27 -93.54
CA SER A 345 22.94 47.63 -92.85
C SER A 345 21.79 46.82 -93.44
N GLY A 346 20.91 46.30 -92.60
CA GLY A 346 19.78 45.52 -93.09
C GLY A 346 18.93 44.91 -91.98
N SER A 347 18.06 43.99 -92.38
CA SER A 347 17.15 43.30 -91.49
C SER A 347 17.19 41.78 -91.68
N GLY A 348 16.81 41.05 -90.64
CA GLY A 348 16.79 39.60 -90.62
C GLY A 348 16.02 39.06 -89.42
N THR A 349 16.16 37.75 -89.20
CA THR A 349 15.58 37.05 -88.06
C THR A 349 16.67 36.36 -87.24
N LEU A 350 16.51 36.33 -85.92
CA LEU A 350 17.38 35.68 -84.96
C LEU A 350 16.58 34.67 -84.15
N TYR A 351 16.88 33.38 -84.29
CA TYR A 351 16.26 32.34 -83.46
C TYR A 351 16.84 32.36 -82.05
N LEU A 352 15.97 32.44 -81.05
CA LEU A 352 16.32 32.39 -79.64
C LEU A 352 15.82 31.07 -79.04
N PRO A 353 16.71 30.08 -78.76
CA PRO A 353 16.32 28.80 -78.19
C PRO A 353 15.59 28.91 -76.84
N ILE A 354 15.87 29.96 -76.06
CA ILE A 354 15.18 30.23 -74.78
C ILE A 354 13.72 30.70 -74.97
N LEU A 355 13.33 31.14 -76.16
CA LEU A 355 11.95 31.49 -76.52
C LEU A 355 11.28 30.42 -77.38
N ASP A 356 12.07 29.56 -78.01
CA ASP A 356 11.63 28.71 -79.11
C ASP A 356 10.97 29.51 -80.25
N ASP A 357 11.48 30.72 -80.51
CA ASP A 357 10.93 31.64 -81.50
C ASP A 357 12.04 32.48 -82.15
N SER A 358 11.73 33.05 -83.32
CA SER A 358 12.63 33.93 -84.06
C SER A 358 12.21 35.39 -83.92
N VAL A 359 13.14 36.23 -83.47
CA VAL A 359 12.90 37.66 -83.28
C VAL A 359 13.39 38.43 -84.51
N SER A 360 12.67 39.49 -84.91
CA SER A 360 13.14 40.37 -85.97
C SER A 360 14.33 41.20 -85.50
N VAL A 361 15.33 41.33 -86.37
CA VAL A 361 16.56 42.07 -86.10
C VAL A 361 16.76 43.11 -87.19
N THR A 362 17.03 44.35 -86.79
CA THR A 362 17.47 45.42 -87.68
C THR A 362 18.81 45.94 -87.18
N PHE A 363 19.72 46.24 -88.10
CA PHE A 363 21.03 46.78 -87.76
C PHE A 363 21.49 47.76 -88.83
N SER A 364 22.32 48.71 -88.43
CA SER A 364 22.93 49.67 -89.34
C SER A 364 24.41 49.83 -89.05
N GLY A 365 25.23 49.82 -90.09
CA GLY A 365 26.65 50.15 -89.99
C GLY A 365 27.52 49.11 -89.28
N ILE A 366 27.13 47.83 -89.25
CA ILE A 366 27.95 46.77 -88.65
C ILE A 366 29.01 46.29 -89.65
N THR A 367 30.21 45.95 -89.18
CA THR A 367 31.26 45.38 -90.03
C THR A 367 31.33 43.88 -89.86
N VAL A 368 31.22 43.13 -90.96
CA VAL A 368 31.28 41.67 -90.98
C VAL A 368 32.45 41.19 -91.85
N ARG A 369 33.02 40.04 -91.50
CA ARG A 369 33.99 39.32 -92.32
C ARG A 369 33.28 38.29 -93.18
N ARG A 370 33.51 38.36 -94.49
CA ARG A 370 33.01 37.35 -95.43
C ARG A 370 33.86 36.07 -95.35
N PRO A 371 33.26 34.88 -95.42
CA PRO A 371 34.01 33.64 -95.59
C PRO A 371 34.54 33.49 -97.02
N SER A 372 35.67 32.79 -97.20
CA SER A 372 36.35 32.62 -98.50
C SER A 372 35.68 31.61 -99.45
N SER A 373 34.69 30.85 -98.97
CA SER A 373 33.78 29.99 -99.74
C SER A 373 32.40 30.00 -99.03
N SER A 374 31.33 29.49 -99.67
CA SER A 374 29.95 29.55 -99.15
C SER A 374 29.87 29.22 -97.65
N GLY A 375 29.61 30.23 -96.82
CA GLY A 375 29.65 30.13 -95.36
C GLY A 375 28.97 31.32 -94.68
N GLU A 376 28.91 31.29 -93.36
CA GLU A 376 28.28 32.33 -92.53
C GLU A 376 29.27 33.49 -92.27
N ALA A 377 28.82 34.75 -92.38
CA ALA A 377 29.68 35.91 -92.12
C ALA A 377 29.86 36.13 -90.62
N VAL A 378 31.04 36.56 -90.16
CA VAL A 378 31.30 36.77 -88.72
C VAL A 378 31.28 38.26 -88.40
N LEU A 379 30.59 38.66 -87.34
CA LEU A 379 30.57 40.04 -86.85
C LEU A 379 31.96 40.46 -86.33
N LEU A 380 32.53 41.55 -86.87
CA LEU A 380 33.83 42.10 -86.45
C LEU A 380 33.71 43.38 -85.61
N SER A 381 32.77 44.28 -85.95
CA SER A 381 32.53 45.52 -85.20
C SER A 381 31.10 46.04 -85.39
N GLY A 382 30.64 46.89 -84.46
CA GLY A 382 29.26 47.39 -84.40
C GLY A 382 28.44 46.70 -83.32
N THR A 383 27.39 47.38 -82.86
CA THR A 383 26.47 46.88 -81.83
C THR A 383 25.09 46.74 -82.43
N ILE A 384 24.45 45.59 -82.21
CA ILE A 384 23.07 45.35 -82.64
C ILE A 384 22.19 45.29 -81.40
N ALA A 385 21.18 46.16 -81.34
CA ALA A 385 20.18 46.14 -80.29
C ALA A 385 18.91 45.46 -80.84
N VAL A 386 18.50 44.34 -80.24
CA VAL A 386 17.30 43.59 -80.65
C VAL A 386 16.23 43.74 -79.59
N PRO A 387 15.09 44.42 -79.86
CA PRO A 387 13.96 44.41 -78.94
C PRO A 387 13.35 43.01 -78.91
N VAL A 388 13.11 42.49 -77.71
CA VAL A 388 12.55 41.15 -77.48
C VAL A 388 11.20 41.23 -76.77
N ASP A 389 11.06 42.09 -75.77
CA ASP A 389 9.84 42.39 -74.99
C ASP A 389 8.89 41.19 -74.76
N THR A 390 9.45 40.08 -74.28
CA THR A 390 8.70 38.85 -73.93
C THR A 390 8.93 38.48 -72.47
N SER A 391 8.10 37.58 -71.94
CA SER A 391 8.28 37.08 -70.58
C SER A 391 8.10 35.57 -70.48
N ARG A 392 8.85 34.94 -69.57
CA ARG A 392 8.76 33.50 -69.28
C ARG A 392 8.77 33.26 -67.78
N GLN A 393 7.87 32.42 -67.29
CA GLN A 393 7.72 32.14 -65.85
C GLN A 393 8.55 30.92 -65.42
N PHE A 394 9.25 31.06 -64.30
CA PHE A 394 10.10 30.03 -63.68
C PHE A 394 9.84 29.99 -62.16
N GLY A 395 8.91 29.15 -61.71
CA GLY A 395 8.52 29.08 -60.30
C GLY A 395 7.96 30.42 -59.80
N LEU A 396 8.58 30.96 -58.73
CA LEU A 396 8.24 32.26 -58.13
C LEU A 396 8.64 33.48 -58.97
N LEU A 397 9.47 33.27 -59.99
CA LEU A 397 10.17 34.33 -60.71
C LEU A 397 9.75 34.36 -62.18
N ALA A 398 9.28 35.51 -62.64
CA ALA A 398 9.03 35.78 -64.05
C ALA A 398 10.22 36.52 -64.66
N LEU A 399 10.82 35.94 -65.70
CA LEU A 399 11.87 36.56 -66.49
C LEU A 399 11.23 37.43 -67.58
N TYR A 400 11.35 38.74 -67.47
CA TYR A 400 11.00 39.69 -68.53
C TYR A 400 12.27 40.04 -69.31
N MET A 401 12.27 39.73 -70.61
CA MET A 401 13.37 40.02 -71.52
C MET A 401 13.02 41.26 -72.31
N HIS A 402 13.81 42.32 -72.19
CA HIS A 402 13.54 43.59 -72.86
C HIS A 402 14.26 43.69 -74.19
N HIS A 403 15.59 43.64 -74.17
CA HIS A 403 16.39 43.70 -75.39
C HIS A 403 17.69 42.91 -75.26
N LEU A 404 18.24 42.51 -76.41
CA LEU A 404 19.58 41.95 -76.54
C LEU A 404 20.52 43.02 -77.07
N GLU A 405 21.69 43.12 -76.45
CA GLU A 405 22.81 43.93 -76.93
C GLU A 405 23.88 42.96 -77.44
N ILE A 406 24.06 42.93 -78.76
CA ILE A 406 24.98 42.03 -79.44
C ILE A 406 26.21 42.82 -79.85
N THR A 407 27.38 42.38 -79.39
CA THR A 407 28.69 42.91 -79.78
C THR A 407 29.51 41.79 -80.45
N PRO A 408 30.70 42.07 -81.01
CA PRO A 408 31.57 41.02 -81.56
C PRO A 408 32.09 40.01 -80.52
N ILE A 409 31.96 40.31 -79.22
CA ILE A 409 32.54 39.50 -78.14
C ILE A 409 31.46 38.76 -77.35
N ASN A 410 30.28 39.35 -77.19
CA ASN A 410 29.20 38.78 -76.37
C ASN A 410 27.81 39.18 -76.86
N VAL A 411 26.83 38.38 -76.46
CA VAL A 411 25.41 38.74 -76.51
C VAL A 411 24.96 38.96 -75.08
N LEU A 412 24.53 40.18 -74.75
CA LEU A 412 24.07 40.55 -73.42
C LEU A 412 22.55 40.68 -73.43
N LEU A 413 21.88 39.94 -72.55
CA LEU A 413 20.46 40.05 -72.31
C LEU A 413 20.20 41.08 -71.21
N HIS A 414 19.42 42.10 -71.55
CA HIS A 414 18.87 43.05 -70.60
C HIS A 414 17.44 42.67 -70.27
N GLY A 415 17.16 42.52 -68.97
CA GLY A 415 15.86 42.05 -68.52
C GLY A 415 15.59 42.36 -67.06
N VAL A 416 14.44 41.89 -66.61
CA VAL A 416 13.95 42.04 -65.24
C VAL A 416 13.40 40.73 -64.74
N TRP A 417 13.90 40.25 -63.61
CA TRP A 417 13.24 39.20 -62.84
C TRP A 417 12.13 39.83 -62.00
N ARG A 418 10.90 39.31 -62.03
CA ARG A 418 9.82 39.74 -61.11
C ARG A 418 9.35 38.62 -60.21
N THR A 419 9.14 38.90 -58.92
CA THR A 419 8.64 37.93 -57.93
C THR A 419 7.13 37.97 -57.77
N ARG A 420 6.52 36.86 -57.33
CA ARG A 420 5.11 36.80 -56.89
C ARG A 420 4.97 36.15 -55.51
N TRP A 421 5.48 36.82 -54.48
CA TRP A 421 5.48 36.32 -53.10
C TRP A 421 4.08 36.09 -52.52
N SER A 422 3.11 36.95 -52.89
CA SER A 422 1.71 36.85 -52.49
C SER A 422 1.06 35.53 -52.92
N ASP A 423 1.44 34.99 -54.09
CA ASP A 423 0.90 33.72 -54.61
C ASP A 423 1.25 32.54 -53.69
N TRP A 424 2.25 32.71 -52.82
CA TRP A 424 2.77 31.71 -51.89
C TRP A 424 2.43 32.03 -50.42
N GLY A 425 1.56 33.03 -50.17
CA GLY A 425 1.11 33.40 -48.82
C GLY A 425 2.10 34.26 -48.02
N TRP A 426 3.15 34.79 -48.67
CA TRP A 426 4.11 35.69 -48.04
C TRP A 426 3.74 37.15 -48.26
N THR A 427 3.94 37.97 -47.24
CA THR A 427 3.78 39.43 -47.30
C THR A 427 5.14 40.09 -47.25
N CYS A 428 5.63 40.61 -48.38
CA CYS A 428 6.96 41.23 -48.47
C CYS A 428 6.87 42.75 -48.62
N SER A 429 7.80 43.47 -47.98
CA SER A 429 7.80 44.94 -47.86
C SER A 429 8.59 45.68 -48.96
N THR A 430 9.21 44.96 -49.91
CA THR A 430 10.20 45.51 -50.85
C THR A 430 9.90 45.11 -52.29
N ALA A 431 10.19 46.01 -53.25
CA ALA A 431 9.77 45.90 -54.64
C ALA A 431 10.11 44.55 -55.33
N ASP A 432 9.14 44.04 -56.08
CA ASP A 432 9.09 42.72 -56.70
C ASP A 432 9.94 42.57 -57.97
N SER A 433 11.05 43.30 -58.15
CA SER A 433 11.80 43.20 -59.41
C SER A 433 13.31 43.46 -59.34
N ILE A 434 14.09 42.66 -60.06
CA ILE A 434 15.56 42.76 -60.19
C ILE A 434 15.92 42.99 -61.65
N ARG A 435 16.47 44.16 -61.98
CA ARG A 435 17.02 44.42 -63.32
C ARG A 435 18.38 43.76 -63.46
N PHE A 436 18.67 43.16 -64.61
CA PHE A 436 19.95 42.53 -64.89
C PHE A 436 20.44 42.78 -66.31
N ARG A 437 21.75 42.62 -66.48
CA ARG A 437 22.47 42.57 -67.75
C ARG A 437 23.43 41.38 -67.71
N VAL A 438 23.10 40.29 -68.41
CA VAL A 438 23.86 39.02 -68.32
C VAL A 438 24.23 38.47 -69.69
N PRO A 439 25.36 37.75 -69.83
CA PRO A 439 25.69 37.03 -71.04
C PRO A 439 24.65 35.94 -71.36
N LEU A 440 24.24 35.88 -72.63
CA LEU A 440 23.34 34.86 -73.17
C LEU A 440 24.07 34.05 -74.25
N THR A 441 23.85 32.74 -74.26
CA THR A 441 24.35 31.80 -75.27
C THR A 441 23.20 30.95 -75.80
N THR A 442 23.40 30.19 -76.89
CA THR A 442 22.41 29.22 -77.37
C THR A 442 22.13 28.11 -76.35
N THR A 443 23.07 27.86 -75.44
CA THR A 443 22.91 26.95 -74.29
C THR A 443 22.26 27.60 -73.07
N GLY A 444 21.87 28.87 -73.16
CA GLY A 444 21.17 29.62 -72.11
C GLY A 444 22.03 30.62 -71.35
N ILE A 445 21.68 30.87 -70.08
CA ILE A 445 22.30 31.84 -69.16
C ILE A 445 23.14 31.06 -68.14
N SER A 446 24.46 31.30 -68.11
CA SER A 446 25.36 30.71 -67.12
C SER A 446 25.07 31.23 -65.70
N ARG A 447 25.48 30.48 -64.67
CA ARG A 447 25.27 30.86 -63.26
C ARG A 447 25.80 32.27 -62.98
N HIS A 448 24.92 33.13 -62.48
CA HIS A 448 25.23 34.51 -62.10
C HIS A 448 24.60 34.84 -60.74
N GLN A 449 25.35 35.50 -59.88
CA GLN A 449 24.89 35.92 -58.56
C GLN A 449 24.51 37.40 -58.59
N PHE A 450 23.28 37.71 -58.21
CA PHE A 450 22.74 39.06 -58.10
C PHE A 450 22.67 39.46 -56.63
N ALA A 451 23.28 40.60 -56.29
CA ALA A 451 23.01 41.25 -55.01
C ALA A 451 21.65 41.96 -55.09
N LEU A 452 20.79 41.78 -54.09
CA LEU A 452 19.50 42.47 -54.05
C LEU A 452 19.73 43.94 -53.63
N PRO A 453 19.28 44.94 -54.41
CA PRO A 453 19.46 46.36 -54.05
C PRO A 453 18.77 46.72 -52.74
N VAL A 454 17.64 46.05 -52.46
CA VAL A 454 16.95 46.05 -51.18
C VAL A 454 16.66 44.60 -50.82
N PRO A 455 17.06 44.12 -49.62
CA PRO A 455 16.79 42.74 -49.21
C PRO A 455 15.29 42.46 -49.21
N TRP A 456 14.88 41.32 -49.74
CA TRP A 456 13.49 40.90 -49.65
C TRP A 456 13.15 40.55 -48.21
N ARG A 457 12.33 41.38 -47.56
CA ARG A 457 11.83 41.16 -46.20
C ARG A 457 10.39 40.72 -46.25
N CYS A 458 10.15 39.46 -45.90
CA CYS A 458 8.86 38.79 -46.02
C CYS A 458 8.42 38.28 -44.65
N THR A 459 7.17 38.60 -44.26
CA THR A 459 6.54 38.03 -43.08
C THR A 459 5.64 36.86 -43.46
N GLY A 460 5.56 35.88 -42.57
CA GLY A 460 4.71 34.69 -42.72
C GLY A 460 3.25 34.90 -42.34
N ASP A 461 2.72 36.13 -42.33
CA ASP A 461 1.37 36.43 -41.82
C ASP A 461 0.26 35.70 -42.59
N GLY A 462 0.50 35.33 -43.86
CA GLY A 462 -0.40 34.49 -44.66
C GLY A 462 -0.13 32.98 -44.56
N LEU A 463 0.82 32.55 -43.73
CA LEU A 463 1.13 31.15 -43.45
C LEU A 463 0.49 30.70 -42.13
N LEU A 464 0.29 29.39 -41.94
CA LEU A 464 -0.28 28.82 -40.71
C LEU A 464 0.56 29.10 -39.44
N ILE A 465 1.83 29.47 -39.61
CA ILE A 465 2.72 29.87 -38.52
C ILE A 465 2.60 31.36 -38.17
N GLY A 466 1.94 32.17 -39.01
CA GLY A 466 1.69 33.60 -38.78
C GLY A 466 2.98 34.42 -38.62
N PRO A 467 2.99 35.46 -37.76
CA PRO A 467 4.14 36.36 -37.58
C PRO A 467 5.36 35.73 -36.90
N CYS A 468 5.32 34.43 -36.58
CA CYS A 468 6.42 33.67 -35.97
C CYS A 468 7.55 33.34 -36.97
N ILE A 469 7.43 33.78 -38.22
CA ILE A 469 8.48 33.71 -39.22
C ILE A 469 8.68 35.08 -39.89
N GLU A 470 9.92 35.54 -39.87
CA GLU A 470 10.40 36.65 -40.69
C GLU A 470 11.58 36.17 -41.54
N LEU A 471 11.47 36.36 -42.86
CA LEU A 471 12.48 35.98 -43.84
C LEU A 471 13.13 37.25 -44.40
N ARG A 472 14.45 37.28 -44.42
CA ARG A 472 15.24 38.31 -45.10
C ARG A 472 16.18 37.65 -46.09
N LEU A 473 16.03 37.95 -47.39
CA LEU A 473 16.92 37.44 -48.45
C LEU A 473 17.79 38.57 -48.99
N ASP A 474 19.10 38.35 -49.10
CA ASP A 474 20.07 39.37 -49.50
C ASP A 474 20.66 39.12 -50.91
N THR A 475 20.67 37.88 -51.40
CA THR A 475 21.27 37.50 -52.70
C THR A 475 20.40 36.52 -53.49
N LEU A 476 20.52 36.55 -54.82
CA LEU A 476 19.87 35.62 -55.75
C LEU A 476 20.90 35.03 -56.74
N ASP A 477 21.10 33.72 -56.74
CA ASP A 477 21.83 32.99 -57.77
C ASP A 477 20.86 32.52 -58.86
N ALA A 478 21.07 32.87 -60.13
CA ALA A 478 20.27 32.35 -61.25
C ALA A 478 21.12 31.71 -62.35
N SER A 479 20.61 30.64 -62.95
CA SER A 479 21.09 30.10 -64.22
C SER A 479 19.93 29.48 -65.00
N ILE A 480 20.04 29.41 -66.33
CA ILE A 480 19.07 28.75 -67.20
C ILE A 480 19.86 27.95 -68.23
N ALA A 481 19.82 26.63 -68.14
CA ALA A 481 20.35 25.77 -69.19
C ALA A 481 19.28 25.51 -70.25
N VAL A 482 19.67 25.58 -71.52
CA VAL A 482 18.83 25.29 -72.68
C VAL A 482 19.40 24.06 -73.39
N ASP A 483 18.61 22.98 -73.44
CA ASP A 483 18.91 21.79 -74.23
C ASP A 483 18.29 21.94 -75.62
N THR A 484 19.14 22.30 -76.59
CA THR A 484 18.78 22.52 -77.99
C THR A 484 18.66 21.23 -78.80
N SER A 485 18.95 20.05 -78.21
CA SER A 485 18.82 18.76 -78.89
C SER A 485 17.36 18.27 -79.00
N ARG A 486 16.44 18.88 -78.24
CA ARG A 486 15.01 18.57 -78.23
C ARG A 486 14.21 19.63 -79.00
N ARG A 487 13.08 19.24 -79.59
CA ARG A 487 12.10 20.17 -80.20
C ARG A 487 10.71 19.94 -79.58
N PRO A 488 10.15 20.92 -78.85
CA PRO A 488 10.74 22.23 -78.50
C PRO A 488 11.97 22.08 -77.56
N PRO A 489 12.91 23.05 -77.53
CA PRO A 489 14.06 23.03 -76.62
C PRO A 489 13.65 22.90 -75.15
N ALA A 490 14.35 22.06 -74.39
CA ALA A 490 14.05 21.88 -72.97
C ALA A 490 14.82 22.90 -72.12
N LEU A 491 14.12 23.57 -71.20
CA LEU A 491 14.72 24.53 -70.26
C LEU A 491 14.90 23.92 -68.88
N SER A 492 16.05 24.19 -68.27
CA SER A 492 16.37 23.80 -66.89
C SER A 492 16.86 25.04 -66.10
N PRO A 493 15.96 25.77 -65.43
CA PRO A 493 16.34 26.89 -64.55
C PRO A 493 16.94 26.37 -63.24
N THR A 494 17.83 27.15 -62.63
CA THR A 494 18.26 26.98 -61.24
C THR A 494 18.26 28.34 -60.55
N LEU A 495 17.47 28.52 -59.50
CA LEU A 495 17.29 29.79 -58.82
C LEU A 495 17.46 29.58 -57.31
N PHE A 496 18.42 30.24 -56.68
CA PHE A 496 18.62 30.17 -55.24
C PHE A 496 18.69 31.55 -54.60
N ALA A 497 17.82 31.85 -53.63
CA ALA A 497 17.96 33.03 -52.80
C ALA A 497 18.61 32.69 -51.47
N SER A 498 19.50 33.54 -50.95
CA SER A 498 20.16 33.32 -49.66
C SER A 498 20.05 34.52 -48.73
N GLY A 499 19.93 34.29 -47.42
CA GLY A 499 19.83 35.33 -46.40
C GLY A 499 19.62 34.77 -44.99
N THR A 500 18.80 35.43 -44.17
CA THR A 500 18.53 35.08 -42.77
C THR A 500 17.04 34.80 -42.51
N LEU A 501 16.78 33.81 -41.67
CA LEU A 501 15.47 33.46 -41.12
C LEU A 501 15.44 33.82 -39.63
N GLU A 502 14.43 34.58 -39.20
CA GLU A 502 14.18 34.91 -37.80
C GLU A 502 12.85 34.26 -37.32
N LEU A 503 12.85 33.75 -36.09
CA LEU A 503 11.68 33.14 -35.43
C LEU A 503 11.31 33.95 -34.16
N PRO A 504 10.53 35.04 -34.27
CA PRO A 504 10.23 35.97 -33.17
C PRO A 504 9.49 35.35 -31.97
N CYS A 505 8.74 34.28 -32.24
CA CYS A 505 8.02 33.47 -31.24
C CYS A 505 8.93 32.65 -30.32
N LEU A 506 10.21 32.47 -30.69
CA LEU A 506 11.20 31.72 -29.91
C LEU A 506 12.25 32.69 -29.37
N ILE A 507 12.37 32.78 -28.05
CA ILE A 507 13.32 33.68 -27.39
C ILE A 507 14.43 32.86 -26.74
N ALA A 508 15.67 33.13 -27.11
CA ALA A 508 16.88 32.60 -26.47
C ALA A 508 17.70 33.78 -25.91
N GLY A 509 17.98 33.80 -24.61
CA GLY A 509 18.76 34.88 -23.99
C GLY A 509 18.16 36.29 -24.15
N GLY A 510 16.84 36.40 -24.32
CA GLY A 510 16.15 37.69 -24.52
C GLY A 510 16.14 38.21 -25.97
N GLN A 511 16.59 37.42 -26.94
CA GLN A 511 16.55 37.76 -28.38
C GLN A 511 15.82 36.67 -29.20
N PRO A 512 15.18 37.03 -30.33
CA PRO A 512 14.63 36.06 -31.29
C PRO A 512 15.68 35.07 -31.78
N VAL A 513 15.27 33.83 -32.02
CA VAL A 513 16.12 32.82 -32.68
C VAL A 513 16.34 33.23 -34.14
N ARG A 514 17.61 33.27 -34.59
CA ARG A 514 18.01 33.63 -35.96
C ARG A 514 18.95 32.58 -36.56
N GLY A 515 18.90 32.39 -37.87
CA GLY A 515 19.91 31.62 -38.59
C GLY A 515 19.94 31.87 -40.10
N TRP A 516 20.94 31.30 -40.76
CA TRP A 516 21.17 31.48 -42.20
C TRP A 516 20.38 30.47 -43.03
N ILE A 517 19.87 30.90 -44.18
CA ILE A 517 19.02 30.08 -45.05
C ILE A 517 19.38 30.27 -46.53
N ARG A 518 19.26 29.19 -47.32
CA ARG A 518 19.34 29.19 -48.78
C ARG A 518 18.12 28.49 -49.37
N LEU A 519 17.29 29.23 -50.08
CA LEU A 519 16.01 28.82 -50.63
C LEU A 519 16.10 28.59 -52.13
N ARG A 520 15.52 27.48 -52.62
CA ARG A 520 15.42 27.20 -54.05
C ARG A 520 14.09 27.72 -54.60
N LEU A 521 14.13 28.59 -55.62
CA LEU A 521 12.95 29.30 -56.13
C LEU A 521 12.42 28.76 -57.47
N ASP A 522 13.18 27.92 -58.18
CA ASP A 522 12.85 27.39 -59.51
C ASP A 522 11.88 26.22 -59.52
N ARG A 523 11.69 25.53 -58.38
CA ARG A 523 10.93 24.27 -58.30
C ARG A 523 9.47 24.39 -57.87
N GLY A 524 8.93 25.60 -57.81
CA GLY A 524 7.57 25.77 -57.32
C GLY A 524 7.47 25.52 -55.81
N LYS A 525 6.25 25.49 -55.27
CA LYS A 525 5.99 25.49 -53.82
C LYS A 525 6.47 24.21 -53.09
N SER A 526 6.93 23.20 -53.81
CA SER A 526 7.19 21.85 -53.31
C SER A 526 8.50 21.67 -52.53
N ASP A 527 9.49 22.59 -52.65
CA ASP A 527 10.90 22.33 -52.26
C ASP A 527 11.47 23.39 -51.29
N LEU A 528 10.68 23.75 -50.27
CA LEU A 528 10.92 24.89 -49.37
C LEU A 528 11.15 24.45 -47.89
N ILE A 529 11.86 23.36 -47.65
CA ILE A 529 12.21 22.95 -46.28
C ILE A 529 13.47 23.70 -45.85
N ALA A 530 13.37 24.50 -44.79
CA ALA A 530 14.49 25.23 -44.21
C ALA A 530 15.02 24.46 -43.00
N LEU A 531 16.23 23.91 -43.10
CA LEU A 531 16.87 23.22 -41.99
C LEU A 531 17.77 24.20 -41.24
N LEU A 532 17.36 24.60 -40.04
CA LEU A 532 18.14 25.49 -39.19
C LEU A 532 19.01 24.65 -38.25
N ASN A 533 20.25 24.40 -38.65
CA ASN A 533 21.26 23.79 -37.79
C ASN A 533 21.87 24.85 -36.89
N THR A 534 21.33 25.01 -35.70
CA THR A 534 21.81 25.96 -34.69
C THR A 534 21.68 25.34 -33.30
N ARG A 535 22.72 25.49 -32.47
CA ARG A 535 22.71 25.07 -31.07
C ARG A 535 22.02 26.15 -30.26
N LEU A 536 20.76 25.92 -29.94
CA LEU A 536 19.95 26.84 -29.15
C LEU A 536 19.92 26.36 -27.70
N ARG A 537 20.12 27.27 -26.76
CA ARG A 537 20.13 27.00 -25.32
C ARG A 537 19.12 27.86 -24.58
N ASP A 538 18.50 27.29 -23.55
CA ASP A 538 17.53 27.96 -22.67
C ASP A 538 16.43 28.72 -23.44
N ILE A 539 15.90 28.11 -24.51
CA ILE A 539 14.79 28.69 -25.26
C ILE A 539 13.55 28.66 -24.37
N ARG A 540 12.88 29.81 -24.26
CA ARG A 540 11.59 29.92 -23.58
C ARG A 540 10.49 30.17 -24.61
N MET A 541 9.39 29.45 -24.46
CA MET A 541 8.15 29.70 -25.18
C MET A 541 7.31 30.71 -24.40
N LEU A 542 6.70 31.66 -25.10
CA LEU A 542 5.79 32.64 -24.49
C LEU A 542 4.59 31.92 -23.84
N GLY A 543 4.53 31.92 -22.50
CA GLY A 543 3.37 31.45 -21.72
C GLY A 543 3.44 30.03 -21.15
N ALA A 544 4.54 29.27 -21.34
CA ALA A 544 4.71 27.94 -20.72
C ALA A 544 5.96 27.90 -19.81
N PRO A 545 5.93 27.21 -18.65
CA PRO A 545 7.09 27.04 -17.76
C PRO A 545 8.08 25.99 -18.30
N LEU A 546 8.43 26.10 -19.57
CA LEU A 546 9.28 25.14 -20.29
C LEU A 546 10.53 25.86 -20.78
N SER A 547 11.69 25.34 -20.39
CA SER A 547 12.98 25.70 -20.99
C SER A 547 13.54 24.50 -21.73
N PHE A 548 14.06 24.71 -22.93
CA PHE A 548 14.60 23.63 -23.73
C PHE A 548 15.84 24.02 -24.54
N ASP A 549 16.68 23.02 -24.75
CA ASP A 549 17.83 23.06 -25.64
C ASP A 549 17.51 22.28 -26.93
N ALA A 550 17.90 22.83 -28.07
CA ALA A 550 17.70 22.23 -29.39
C ALA A 550 18.99 22.27 -30.20
N ASP A 551 19.34 21.14 -30.83
CA ASP A 551 20.51 21.05 -31.72
C ASP A 551 20.13 21.27 -33.20
N THR A 552 18.86 21.05 -33.56
CA THR A 552 18.33 21.20 -34.92
C THR A 552 16.87 21.62 -34.85
N VAL A 553 16.51 22.65 -35.62
CA VAL A 553 15.12 23.11 -35.77
C VAL A 553 14.76 23.01 -37.24
N VAL A 554 13.71 22.25 -37.55
CA VAL A 554 13.21 22.10 -38.91
C VAL A 554 12.04 23.06 -39.08
N VAL A 555 12.14 23.95 -40.07
CA VAL A 555 11.06 24.87 -40.43
C VAL A 555 10.52 24.45 -41.78
N ASP A 556 9.28 23.97 -41.80
CA ASP A 556 8.63 23.55 -43.04
C ASP A 556 7.88 24.74 -43.67
N LEU A 557 8.39 25.20 -44.81
CA LEU A 557 7.79 26.26 -45.63
C LEU A 557 7.25 25.72 -46.97
N SER A 558 7.27 24.39 -47.18
CA SER A 558 6.84 23.74 -48.43
C SER A 558 5.34 23.94 -48.68
N SER A 559 4.74 23.53 -49.81
CA SER A 559 3.28 23.63 -49.96
C SER A 559 2.47 22.49 -50.52
N GLU A 560 3.08 21.34 -50.80
CA GLU A 560 2.40 20.28 -51.54
C GLU A 560 2.12 19.02 -50.72
N ALA A 561 3.02 18.62 -49.83
CA ALA A 561 2.78 17.53 -48.89
C ALA A 561 3.81 17.54 -47.74
N ASN A 562 3.34 17.30 -46.52
CA ASN A 562 4.23 16.95 -45.42
C ASN A 562 4.91 15.60 -45.74
N PRO A 563 6.11 15.34 -45.21
CA PRO A 563 6.73 14.01 -45.32
C PRO A 563 5.79 12.91 -44.82
N ALA A 564 5.87 11.72 -45.42
CA ALA A 564 5.08 10.58 -44.98
C ALA A 564 5.30 10.30 -43.48
N ALA A 565 4.23 10.03 -42.73
CA ALA A 565 4.22 9.85 -41.28
C ALA A 565 4.56 11.10 -40.43
N PHE A 566 4.36 12.30 -40.98
CA PHE A 566 4.36 13.55 -40.23
C PHE A 566 2.92 13.99 -39.86
N PRO A 567 2.66 14.41 -38.61
CA PRO A 567 3.57 14.37 -37.46
C PRO A 567 3.83 12.92 -37.01
N PRO A 568 4.97 12.61 -36.37
CA PRO A 568 5.24 11.29 -35.82
C PRO A 568 4.04 10.78 -35.01
N PRO A 569 3.69 9.48 -35.07
CA PRO A 569 2.52 8.91 -34.37
C PRO A 569 2.57 9.10 -32.85
N GLU A 570 3.77 9.37 -32.32
CA GLU A 570 4.03 9.65 -30.91
C GLU A 570 3.54 11.05 -30.48
N ILE A 571 3.37 12.00 -31.41
CA ILE A 571 2.87 13.36 -31.14
C ILE A 571 1.34 13.36 -31.18
N CYS A 572 0.70 14.38 -30.61
CA CYS A 572 -0.76 14.48 -30.61
C CYS A 572 -1.37 14.38 -32.02
N SER A 573 -2.54 13.74 -32.12
CA SER A 573 -3.28 13.67 -33.38
C SER A 573 -4.06 14.97 -33.56
N ASN A 574 -3.60 15.85 -34.44
CA ASN A 574 -4.37 16.97 -34.94
C ASN A 574 -4.59 16.79 -36.46
N PRO A 575 -5.84 16.71 -36.93
CA PRO A 575 -6.14 16.58 -38.36
C PRO A 575 -5.50 17.69 -39.22
N ALA A 576 -5.30 18.89 -38.65
CA ALA A 576 -4.66 20.01 -39.33
C ALA A 576 -3.15 19.78 -39.60
N TRP A 577 -2.49 18.85 -38.89
CA TRP A 577 -1.08 18.51 -39.09
C TRP A 577 -0.88 17.36 -40.08
N SER A 578 -1.91 16.52 -40.28
CA SER A 578 -1.95 15.54 -41.37
C SER A 578 -2.38 16.15 -42.71
N ASP A 579 -2.82 17.42 -42.70
CA ASP A 579 -3.08 18.16 -43.93
C ASP A 579 -1.74 18.30 -44.70
N PRO A 580 -1.65 17.90 -45.98
CA PRO A 580 -0.47 18.14 -46.82
C PRO A 580 -0.03 19.61 -46.88
N ARG A 581 -0.85 20.53 -46.37
CA ARG A 581 -0.60 21.97 -46.29
C ARG A 581 -0.16 22.51 -44.92
N TRP A 582 0.15 21.66 -43.94
CA TRP A 582 0.62 22.15 -42.64
C TRP A 582 1.91 22.98 -42.75
N ARG A 583 2.01 24.08 -42.02
CA ARG A 583 3.23 24.89 -41.88
C ARG A 583 3.49 25.15 -40.42
N GLY A 584 4.73 24.97 -40.00
CA GLY A 584 5.13 25.26 -38.63
C GLY A 584 6.59 24.91 -38.37
N VAL A 585 6.95 24.93 -37.09
CA VAL A 585 8.30 24.54 -36.64
C VAL A 585 8.21 23.16 -35.99
N TYR A 586 9.05 22.24 -36.44
CA TYR A 586 9.23 20.93 -35.84
C TYR A 586 10.63 20.82 -35.24
N ALA A 587 10.68 20.39 -33.98
CA ALA A 587 11.91 20.06 -33.29
C ALA A 587 11.89 18.56 -32.96
N SER A 588 12.73 17.79 -33.65
CA SER A 588 12.79 16.33 -33.53
C SER A 588 13.39 15.84 -32.22
N SER A 589 14.25 16.64 -31.59
CA SER A 589 14.88 16.29 -30.32
C SER A 589 15.15 17.54 -29.50
N LEU A 590 14.29 17.78 -28.51
CA LEU A 590 14.45 18.82 -27.50
C LEU A 590 14.85 18.19 -26.18
N ARG A 591 15.81 18.79 -25.49
CA ARG A 591 16.08 18.50 -24.07
C ARG A 591 15.36 19.56 -23.25
N ALA A 592 14.37 19.15 -22.46
CA ALA A 592 13.56 20.08 -21.70
C ALA A 592 13.67 19.86 -20.19
N ARG A 593 13.50 20.97 -19.48
CA ARG A 593 13.31 20.99 -18.02
C ARG A 593 11.86 21.38 -17.75
N ILE A 594 11.12 20.46 -17.13
CA ILE A 594 9.70 20.62 -16.82
C ILE A 594 9.56 20.81 -15.30
N ALA A 595 9.15 22.00 -14.87
CA ALA A 595 8.85 22.25 -13.46
C ALA A 595 7.46 21.70 -13.09
N ILE A 596 7.38 20.83 -12.09
CA ILE A 596 6.12 20.29 -11.54
C ILE A 596 6.17 20.39 -10.02
N GLY A 597 5.34 21.27 -9.45
CA GLY A 597 5.45 21.66 -8.05
C GLY A 597 6.79 22.36 -7.77
N ASP A 598 7.60 21.77 -6.88
CA ASP A 598 8.94 22.25 -6.54
C ASP A 598 10.05 21.43 -7.21
N ASP A 599 9.69 20.37 -7.95
CA ASP A 599 10.64 19.49 -8.62
C ASP A 599 10.76 19.84 -10.11
N THR A 600 11.89 19.45 -10.71
CA THR A 600 12.14 19.60 -12.15
C THR A 600 12.41 18.25 -12.76
N LEU A 601 11.61 17.86 -13.76
CA LEU A 601 11.86 16.68 -14.58
C LEU A 601 12.74 17.04 -15.78
N HIS A 602 13.74 16.21 -16.04
CA HIS A 602 14.59 16.30 -17.22
C HIS A 602 14.15 15.30 -18.27
N THR A 603 13.82 15.77 -19.48
CA THR A 603 13.31 14.87 -20.51
C THR A 603 13.82 15.21 -21.90
N ARG A 604 13.75 14.23 -22.80
CA ARG A 604 13.83 14.44 -24.24
C ARG A 604 12.45 14.30 -24.85
N PHE A 605 12.10 15.16 -25.81
CA PHE A 605 10.86 15.02 -26.57
C PHE A 605 10.96 15.62 -27.96
N ALA A 606 10.06 15.19 -28.84
CA ALA A 606 9.77 15.89 -30.08
C ALA A 606 8.63 16.90 -29.86
N ALA A 607 8.74 18.07 -30.48
CA ALA A 607 7.72 19.12 -30.37
C ALA A 607 7.36 19.72 -31.72
N ILE A 608 6.11 20.13 -31.81
CA ILE A 608 5.54 20.90 -32.92
C ILE A 608 5.07 22.24 -32.37
N PHE A 609 5.41 23.31 -33.08
CA PHE A 609 5.00 24.67 -32.79
C PHE A 609 4.16 25.21 -33.95
N ASP A 610 2.94 25.65 -33.65
CA ASP A 610 1.97 26.18 -34.61
C ASP A 610 1.20 27.39 -34.05
N GLN A 611 0.44 28.11 -34.90
CA GLN A 611 -0.59 29.01 -34.38
C GLN A 611 -1.82 28.18 -34.01
N GLY A 612 -2.18 28.17 -32.73
CA GLY A 612 -3.51 27.75 -32.31
C GLY A 612 -4.58 28.67 -32.93
N SER A 613 -5.84 28.23 -32.90
CA SER A 613 -7.02 28.84 -33.57
C SER A 613 -7.39 30.29 -33.16
N GLY A 614 -6.48 31.07 -32.57
CA GLY A 614 -6.72 32.40 -32.04
C GLY A 614 -5.47 33.28 -31.89
N ARG A 615 -4.54 33.26 -32.85
CA ARG A 615 -3.29 34.06 -32.88
C ARG A 615 -2.30 33.84 -31.73
N ARG A 616 -2.52 32.85 -30.85
CA ARG A 616 -1.56 32.42 -29.83
C ARG A 616 -0.79 31.19 -30.32
N HIS A 617 0.53 31.21 -30.18
CA HIS A 617 1.36 30.06 -30.50
C HIS A 617 1.06 28.92 -29.53
N ALA A 618 0.79 27.74 -30.08
CA ALA A 618 0.51 26.55 -29.34
C ALA A 618 1.70 25.59 -29.47
N VAL A 619 2.00 24.88 -28.39
CA VAL A 619 3.06 23.87 -28.37
C VAL A 619 2.42 22.51 -28.17
N THR A 620 2.87 21.56 -28.98
CA THR A 620 2.45 20.17 -28.87
C THR A 620 3.67 19.30 -28.71
N PHE A 621 3.72 18.51 -27.64
CA PHE A 621 4.79 17.56 -27.41
C PHE A 621 4.30 16.34 -26.65
N VAL A 622 5.01 15.23 -26.87
CA VAL A 622 4.91 14.02 -26.05
C VAL A 622 6.32 13.65 -25.59
N ALA A 623 6.48 13.58 -24.28
CA ALA A 623 7.72 13.22 -23.63
C ALA A 623 7.53 11.89 -22.92
N GLN A 624 8.33 10.88 -23.26
CA GLN A 624 8.46 9.65 -22.49
C GLN A 624 9.84 9.63 -21.82
N LEU A 625 9.84 9.57 -20.50
CA LEU A 625 11.03 9.55 -19.67
C LEU A 625 11.36 8.11 -19.29
N SER A 626 12.59 7.69 -19.59
CA SER A 626 13.26 6.57 -18.92
C SER A 626 14.28 7.16 -17.95
N SER A 627 13.88 7.44 -16.71
CA SER A 627 14.83 7.92 -15.70
C SER A 627 14.57 7.33 -14.33
N TYR A 628 15.65 7.06 -13.59
CA TYR A 628 15.64 6.72 -12.16
C TYR A 628 15.60 7.98 -11.28
N ASP A 629 15.13 9.11 -11.81
CA ASP A 629 15.11 10.37 -11.08
C ASP A 629 14.18 10.25 -9.87
N THR A 630 14.55 10.94 -8.79
CA THR A 630 13.73 11.01 -7.59
C THR A 630 12.97 12.32 -7.56
N ILE A 631 11.65 12.26 -7.37
CA ILE A 631 10.82 13.43 -7.08
C ILE A 631 10.37 13.42 -5.62
N SER A 632 9.99 14.59 -5.09
CA SER A 632 9.51 14.75 -3.72
C SER A 632 8.01 15.03 -3.69
N PHE A 633 7.23 14.10 -3.13
CA PHE A 633 5.77 14.23 -3.01
C PHE A 633 5.31 13.94 -1.58
N GLY A 634 4.56 14.86 -0.96
CA GLY A 634 4.11 14.71 0.43
C GLY A 634 5.25 14.55 1.44
N GLY A 635 6.47 15.00 1.10
CA GLY A 635 7.67 14.78 1.89
C GLY A 635 8.33 13.40 1.71
N PHE A 636 7.74 12.49 0.94
CA PHE A 636 8.36 11.24 0.51
C PHE A 636 9.21 11.45 -0.75
N ARG A 637 10.28 10.66 -0.90
CA ARG A 637 11.02 10.58 -2.17
C ARG A 637 10.45 9.43 -3.00
N ILE A 638 10.16 9.69 -4.27
CA ILE A 638 9.66 8.67 -5.20
C ILE A 638 10.68 8.52 -6.31
N ARG A 639 11.25 7.32 -6.46
CA ARG A 639 12.11 6.99 -7.59
C ARG A 639 11.24 6.60 -8.77
N LEU A 640 11.33 7.34 -9.86
CA LEU A 640 10.54 7.08 -11.06
C LEU A 640 11.08 5.87 -11.84
N ASP A 641 10.17 5.12 -12.46
CA ASP A 641 10.45 4.06 -13.44
C ASP A 641 10.17 4.58 -14.86
N SER A 642 9.08 5.35 -15.01
CA SER A 642 8.68 5.97 -16.27
C SER A 642 7.84 7.21 -16.00
N ALA A 643 7.93 8.22 -16.87
CA ALA A 643 7.02 9.36 -16.86
C ALA A 643 6.62 9.73 -18.28
N THR A 644 5.37 10.14 -18.46
CA THR A 644 4.81 10.56 -19.74
C THR A 644 4.14 11.91 -19.58
N VAL A 645 4.57 12.91 -20.35
CA VAL A 645 3.95 14.23 -20.41
C VAL A 645 3.42 14.43 -21.83
N ARG A 646 2.13 14.72 -21.95
CA ARG A 646 1.45 14.98 -23.21
C ARG A 646 0.77 16.34 -23.15
N MET A 647 1.20 17.24 -24.01
CA MET A 647 0.61 18.56 -24.20
C MET A 647 0.22 18.69 -25.67
N CYS A 648 -1.02 19.09 -25.93
CA CYS A 648 -1.54 19.20 -27.29
C CYS A 648 -2.19 20.56 -27.47
N LEU A 649 -1.79 21.29 -28.50
CA LEU A 649 -2.30 22.63 -28.81
C LEU A 649 -2.20 23.61 -27.62
N GLY A 650 -1.11 23.52 -26.85
CA GLY A 650 -0.91 24.36 -25.67
C GLY A 650 -1.74 23.96 -24.44
N VAL A 651 -2.52 22.87 -24.52
CA VAL A 651 -3.31 22.33 -23.41
C VAL A 651 -2.65 21.05 -22.87
N LEU A 652 -2.45 20.97 -21.57
CA LEU A 652 -1.94 19.78 -20.91
C LEU A 652 -3.00 18.67 -20.94
N GLN A 653 -2.78 17.59 -21.69
CA GLN A 653 -3.72 16.47 -21.76
C GLN A 653 -3.50 15.46 -20.65
N SER A 654 -2.25 15.08 -20.42
CA SER A 654 -1.90 14.13 -19.37
C SER A 654 -0.47 14.31 -18.93
N VAL A 655 -0.25 14.36 -17.63
CA VAL A 655 1.05 14.12 -17.01
C VAL A 655 0.88 12.86 -16.19
N THR A 656 1.63 11.82 -16.44
CA THR A 656 1.58 10.61 -15.62
C THR A 656 2.98 10.11 -15.36
N ALA A 657 3.22 9.56 -14.18
CA ALA A 657 4.46 8.86 -13.89
C ALA A 657 4.18 7.61 -13.06
N ARG A 658 5.11 6.66 -13.12
CA ARG A 658 5.11 5.45 -12.30
C ARG A 658 6.46 5.34 -11.63
N GLY A 659 6.48 4.88 -10.40
CA GLY A 659 7.71 4.73 -9.65
C GLY A 659 7.52 3.96 -8.36
N ILE A 660 8.54 3.99 -7.51
CA ILE A 660 8.59 3.34 -6.21
C ILE A 660 8.80 4.40 -5.13
N VAL A 661 7.97 4.35 -4.09
CA VAL A 661 8.14 5.20 -2.90
C VAL A 661 9.33 4.71 -2.09
N LEU A 662 10.25 5.61 -1.76
CA LEU A 662 11.36 5.35 -0.87
C LEU A 662 10.92 5.69 0.56
N MET A 663 10.75 4.66 1.39
CA MET A 663 10.38 4.82 2.80
C MET A 663 11.47 5.55 3.59
N PRO A 664 11.09 6.36 4.59
CA PRO A 664 12.07 7.05 5.43
C PRO A 664 12.91 6.04 6.21
N PRO A 665 14.24 6.27 6.35
CA PRO A 665 15.13 5.34 7.05
C PRO A 665 14.84 5.23 8.56
N SER A 666 14.06 6.17 9.13
CA SER A 666 13.57 6.15 10.50
C SER A 666 12.37 5.22 10.74
N LEU A 667 11.77 4.64 9.70
CA LEU A 667 10.62 3.75 9.82
C LEU A 667 11.01 2.45 10.54
N GLN A 668 10.53 2.26 11.77
CA GLN A 668 10.68 1.02 12.51
C GLN A 668 9.63 0.01 12.05
N ARG A 669 10.10 -1.12 11.52
CA ARG A 669 9.27 -2.23 11.03
C ARG A 669 9.97 -3.58 11.22
N PRO A 670 9.23 -4.69 11.28
CA PRO A 670 9.81 -6.03 11.23
C PRO A 670 10.67 -6.22 9.97
N SER A 671 11.78 -6.95 10.08
CA SER A 671 12.67 -7.26 8.95
C SER A 671 11.97 -8.08 7.85
N SER A 672 10.94 -8.85 8.21
CA SER A 672 10.11 -9.61 7.27
C SER A 672 9.24 -8.74 6.37
N TRP A 673 9.00 -7.47 6.71
CA TRP A 673 8.11 -6.56 5.99
C TRP A 673 8.77 -5.89 4.79
N SER A 674 9.57 -6.65 4.03
CA SER A 674 10.29 -6.18 2.84
C SER A 674 9.39 -5.61 1.74
N ALA A 675 8.10 -5.95 1.74
CA ALA A 675 7.13 -5.39 0.79
C ALA A 675 6.97 -3.86 0.91
N LEU A 676 7.25 -3.28 2.09
CA LEU A 676 7.28 -1.82 2.28
C LEU A 676 8.47 -1.13 1.57
N ASP A 677 9.51 -1.87 1.18
CA ASP A 677 10.69 -1.30 0.50
C ASP A 677 10.43 -0.97 -0.98
N SER A 678 9.38 -1.55 -1.57
CA SER A 678 9.10 -1.42 -3.00
C SER A 678 7.62 -1.14 -3.30
N ILE A 679 7.02 -0.18 -2.58
CA ILE A 679 5.63 0.21 -2.85
C ILE A 679 5.57 1.01 -4.15
N ARG A 680 4.87 0.46 -5.14
CA ARG A 680 4.65 1.15 -6.42
C ARG A 680 3.65 2.28 -6.26
N VAL A 681 3.92 3.35 -6.98
CA VAL A 681 3.08 4.55 -7.05
C VAL A 681 2.80 4.92 -8.48
N ARG A 682 1.58 5.36 -8.72
CA ARG A 682 1.17 6.07 -9.92
C ARG A 682 0.92 7.53 -9.58
N LEU A 683 1.57 8.39 -10.34
CA LEU A 683 1.45 9.83 -10.26
C LEU A 683 0.65 10.32 -11.47
N SER A 684 -0.28 11.23 -11.25
CA SER A 684 -0.98 11.96 -12.30
C SER A 684 -0.85 13.45 -12.03
N GLY A 685 -0.26 14.18 -12.96
CA GLY A 685 -0.16 15.63 -12.88
C GLY A 685 -1.38 16.32 -13.52
N TYR A 686 -1.77 17.45 -12.95
CA TYR A 686 -2.84 18.30 -13.44
C TYR A 686 -2.43 19.78 -13.34
N ASP A 687 -3.09 20.63 -14.12
CA ASP A 687 -2.90 22.09 -14.09
C ASP A 687 -3.93 22.71 -13.13
N ASP A 688 -3.47 23.43 -12.11
CA ASP A 688 -4.35 24.16 -11.18
C ASP A 688 -4.67 25.59 -11.63
N GLY A 689 -4.20 25.98 -12.83
CA GLY A 689 -4.35 27.31 -13.41
C GLY A 689 -3.17 28.24 -13.12
N THR A 690 -2.25 27.87 -12.22
CA THR A 690 -1.03 28.64 -11.91
C THR A 690 0.25 27.81 -11.99
N ARG A 691 0.18 26.53 -11.62
CA ARG A 691 1.31 25.59 -11.56
C ARG A 691 0.84 24.16 -11.87
N TRP A 692 1.75 23.33 -12.39
CA TRP A 692 1.48 21.90 -12.51
C TRP A 692 1.66 21.23 -11.14
N ARG A 693 0.65 20.49 -10.70
CA ARG A 693 0.67 19.72 -9.43
C ARG A 693 0.62 18.23 -9.70
N TRP A 694 1.13 17.45 -8.75
CA TRP A 694 1.00 16.00 -8.73
C TRP A 694 -0.19 15.57 -7.87
N ASN A 695 -0.82 14.47 -8.27
CA ASN A 695 -1.63 13.60 -7.43
C ASN A 695 -0.96 12.22 -7.42
N ALA A 696 -0.83 11.56 -6.27
CA ALA A 696 -0.18 10.27 -6.13
C ALA A 696 -1.13 9.22 -5.54
N THR A 697 -1.16 8.05 -6.16
CA THR A 697 -1.95 6.90 -5.73
C THR A 697 -1.03 5.68 -5.67
N LEU A 698 -1.21 4.80 -4.68
CA LEU A 698 -0.43 3.57 -4.63
C LEU A 698 -0.94 2.61 -5.71
N ASP A 699 -0.04 2.02 -6.49
CA ASP A 699 -0.34 1.04 -7.53
C ASP A 699 -0.18 -0.37 -6.94
N LEU A 700 -1.12 -0.75 -6.09
CA LEU A 700 -1.15 -2.06 -5.43
C LEU A 700 -1.85 -3.07 -6.35
N ARG A 701 -1.28 -4.26 -6.53
CA ARG A 701 -1.91 -5.38 -7.28
C ARG A 701 -3.02 -6.06 -6.46
N GLY A 702 -3.94 -5.26 -5.91
CA GLY A 702 -5.03 -5.71 -5.04
C GLY A 702 -4.72 -5.62 -3.54
N SER A 703 -3.53 -6.00 -3.11
CA SER A 703 -3.13 -5.87 -1.70
C SER A 703 -1.61 -5.92 -1.49
N LEU A 704 -1.16 -5.44 -0.34
CA LEU A 704 0.20 -5.58 0.16
C LEU A 704 0.20 -6.52 1.38
N SER A 705 0.87 -7.66 1.29
CA SER A 705 0.98 -8.62 2.40
C SER A 705 2.25 -8.36 3.22
N LEU A 706 2.08 -8.32 4.54
CA LEU A 706 3.13 -8.12 5.54
C LEU A 706 3.08 -9.27 6.54
N ARG A 707 4.08 -10.16 6.48
CA ARG A 707 4.11 -11.34 7.35
C ARG A 707 4.70 -11.04 8.72
N PHE A 708 3.96 -11.37 9.77
CA PHE A 708 4.39 -11.31 11.15
C PHE A 708 4.97 -12.66 11.57
N GLY A 709 6.19 -12.97 11.11
CA GLY A 709 6.80 -14.29 11.29
C GLY A 709 5.91 -15.42 10.76
N SER A 710 5.72 -16.47 11.56
CA SER A 710 4.75 -17.55 11.30
C SER A 710 3.41 -17.36 12.03
N LEU A 711 3.16 -16.18 12.61
CA LEU A 711 2.07 -15.97 13.58
C LEU A 711 0.82 -15.36 12.94
N ALA A 712 0.99 -14.44 11.98
CA ALA A 712 -0.09 -13.78 11.29
C ALA A 712 0.37 -13.14 9.97
N GLU A 713 -0.58 -12.85 9.08
CA GLU A 713 -0.37 -12.11 7.85
C GLU A 713 -1.24 -10.85 7.86
N LEU A 714 -0.62 -9.66 7.74
CA LEU A 714 -1.31 -8.38 7.67
C LEU A 714 -1.43 -7.96 6.21
N ILE A 715 -2.66 -7.86 5.71
CA ILE A 715 -2.98 -7.48 4.35
C ILE A 715 -3.44 -6.01 4.34
N LEU A 716 -2.69 -5.15 3.68
CA LEU A 716 -3.02 -3.74 3.48
C LEU A 716 -3.66 -3.54 2.11
N ARG A 717 -4.77 -2.79 2.05
CA ARG A 717 -5.50 -2.45 0.82
C ARG A 717 -5.81 -0.96 0.78
N ASP A 718 -6.18 -0.50 -0.41
CA ASP A 718 -6.67 0.86 -0.64
C ASP A 718 -5.73 1.94 -0.10
N GLY A 719 -4.48 1.87 -0.57
CA GLY A 719 -3.40 2.76 -0.18
C GLY A 719 -3.38 4.06 -0.98
N THR A 720 -3.34 5.20 -0.30
CA THR A 720 -3.19 6.54 -0.90
C THR A 720 -2.04 7.30 -0.25
N ILE A 721 -1.52 8.31 -0.95
CA ILE A 721 -0.55 9.25 -0.35
C ILE A 721 -1.25 10.59 -0.18
N GLU A 722 -1.44 10.98 1.06
CA GLU A 722 -2.06 12.24 1.43
C GLU A 722 -0.99 13.31 1.66
N VAL A 723 -1.24 14.50 1.10
CA VAL A 723 -0.36 15.66 1.25
C VAL A 723 -1.04 16.67 2.15
N LEU A 724 -0.39 17.05 3.24
CA LEU A 724 -0.83 18.13 4.11
C LEU A 724 -0.06 19.39 3.74
N ASP A 725 -0.74 20.38 3.17
CA ASP A 725 -0.17 21.71 2.93
C ASP A 725 0.02 22.42 4.30
N PRO A 726 1.25 22.74 4.74
CA PRO A 726 1.46 23.45 5.99
C PRO A 726 1.31 24.97 5.80
N PRO A 727 0.78 25.72 6.79
CA PRO A 727 0.86 27.18 6.81
C PRO A 727 2.30 27.70 6.93
N GLN A 728 3.19 26.99 7.66
CA GLN A 728 4.62 27.33 7.80
C GLN A 728 5.44 26.09 8.20
N GLY A 729 6.32 25.61 7.31
CA GLY A 729 7.38 24.64 7.61
C GLY A 729 7.12 23.19 7.17
N GLY A 730 7.98 22.69 6.28
CA GLY A 730 8.15 21.28 5.85
C GLY A 730 6.90 20.57 5.34
N ARG A 731 6.86 20.21 4.05
CA ARG A 731 5.78 19.37 3.48
C ARG A 731 5.63 18.09 4.32
N ARG A 732 4.54 17.98 5.08
CA ARG A 732 4.15 16.78 5.82
C ARG A 732 3.17 15.99 4.97
N GLY A 733 3.28 14.68 5.01
CA GLY A 733 2.38 13.77 4.31
C GLY A 733 2.49 12.39 4.91
N TYR A 734 1.48 11.58 4.63
CA TYR A 734 1.43 10.20 5.09
C TYR A 734 0.88 9.30 4.00
N ILE A 735 1.31 8.04 4.04
CA ILE A 735 0.70 6.96 3.27
C ILE A 735 -0.41 6.39 4.15
N GLU A 736 -1.65 6.42 3.68
CA GLU A 736 -2.79 5.85 4.39
C GLU A 736 -3.21 4.55 3.71
N PHE A 737 -3.35 3.50 4.50
CA PHE A 737 -4.07 2.29 4.10
C PHE A 737 -5.42 2.31 4.80
N SER A 738 -6.47 2.48 3.99
CA SER A 738 -7.80 2.61 4.55
C SER A 738 -8.38 1.28 5.01
N HIS A 739 -7.92 0.14 4.48
CA HIS A 739 -8.35 -1.18 4.90
C HIS A 739 -7.15 -2.08 5.25
N LEU A 740 -7.20 -2.66 6.44
CA LEU A 740 -6.21 -3.59 6.96
C LEU A 740 -6.94 -4.87 7.34
N GLN A 741 -6.40 -6.02 6.95
CA GLN A 741 -6.98 -7.31 7.30
C GLN A 741 -5.88 -8.16 7.93
N LEU A 742 -6.07 -8.55 9.18
CA LEU A 742 -5.20 -9.48 9.88
C LEU A 742 -5.73 -10.90 9.67
N GLU A 743 -4.91 -11.76 9.08
CA GLU A 743 -5.24 -13.17 8.83
C GLU A 743 -4.36 -14.08 9.69
N ALA A 744 -4.95 -15.19 10.15
CA ALA A 744 -4.19 -16.30 10.72
C ALA A 744 -3.27 -16.91 9.65
N PRO A 745 -2.15 -17.56 10.02
CA PRO A 745 -1.16 -18.09 9.07
C PRO A 745 -1.78 -19.01 8.02
N ALA A 746 -1.20 -19.02 6.82
CA ALA A 746 -1.67 -19.78 5.66
C ALA A 746 -1.84 -21.29 5.90
N ASP A 747 -1.14 -21.85 6.89
CA ASP A 747 -1.20 -23.27 7.22
C ASP A 747 -2.51 -23.67 7.90
N ASN A 748 -3.28 -22.71 8.46
CA ASN A 748 -4.60 -22.97 9.08
C ASN A 748 -5.47 -21.69 9.21
N PRO A 749 -6.09 -21.20 8.12
CA PRO A 749 -6.82 -19.93 8.10
C PRO A 749 -8.21 -20.08 8.74
N THR A 750 -8.27 -20.00 10.07
CA THR A 750 -9.54 -20.14 10.82
C THR A 750 -10.19 -18.80 11.20
N GLY A 751 -9.63 -17.65 10.80
CA GLY A 751 -10.26 -16.34 11.04
C GLY A 751 -9.50 -15.14 10.46
N THR A 752 -10.25 -14.08 10.14
CA THR A 752 -9.74 -12.78 9.69
C THR A 752 -10.35 -11.66 10.54
N ALA A 753 -9.61 -10.57 10.76
CA ALA A 753 -10.08 -9.38 11.45
C ALA A 753 -9.72 -8.11 10.68
N ASP A 754 -10.70 -7.24 10.44
CA ASP A 754 -10.51 -6.00 9.68
C ASP A 754 -10.28 -4.80 10.60
N PHE A 755 -9.23 -4.03 10.31
CA PHE A 755 -8.83 -2.78 10.94
C PHE A 755 -8.79 -1.66 9.89
N TYR A 756 -8.73 -0.41 10.33
CA TYR A 756 -8.83 0.76 9.45
C TYR A 756 -7.87 1.87 9.90
N GLY A 757 -7.45 2.71 8.94
CA GLY A 757 -6.75 3.96 9.22
C GLY A 757 -5.29 3.79 9.66
N LEU A 758 -4.50 2.97 8.95
CA LEU A 758 -3.05 2.95 9.14
C LEU A 758 -2.39 4.08 8.36
N ARG A 759 -1.69 4.95 9.05
CA ARG A 759 -0.92 6.05 8.47
C ARG A 759 0.56 5.88 8.75
N ILE A 760 1.36 5.90 7.69
CA ILE A 760 2.83 5.93 7.76
C ILE A 760 3.27 7.31 7.33
N TRP A 761 3.82 8.09 8.26
CA TRP A 761 4.25 9.46 8.02
C TRP A 761 5.62 9.50 7.32
N ASN A 762 5.88 10.59 6.60
CA ASN A 762 7.18 10.82 5.96
C ASN A 762 8.34 10.98 6.97
N THR A 763 8.04 11.18 8.26
CA THR A 763 8.97 11.18 9.38
C THR A 763 9.37 9.77 9.85
N GLY A 764 8.66 8.73 9.39
CA GLY A 764 8.77 7.36 9.90
C GLY A 764 7.86 7.08 11.11
N GLU A 765 7.10 8.08 11.57
CA GLU A 765 6.06 7.90 12.59
C GLU A 765 4.92 7.06 12.02
N ILE A 766 4.36 6.18 12.85
CA ILE A 766 3.24 5.31 12.52
C ILE A 766 2.08 5.70 13.41
N GLU A 767 0.92 5.92 12.80
CA GLU A 767 -0.34 6.13 13.49
C GLU A 767 -1.34 5.07 13.03
N LEU A 768 -1.99 4.41 13.98
CA LEU A 768 -3.24 3.70 13.72
C LEU A 768 -4.37 4.53 14.33
N GLU A 769 -5.40 4.81 13.54
CA GLU A 769 -6.62 5.47 14.02
C GLU A 769 -7.24 4.72 15.21
N SER A 770 -7.10 3.39 15.23
CA SER A 770 -7.37 2.57 16.41
C SER A 770 -6.16 2.58 17.37
N ALA A 771 -5.97 3.66 18.13
CA ALA A 771 -4.80 3.83 19.01
C ALA A 771 -4.63 2.77 20.13
N GLU A 772 -5.60 1.88 20.36
CA GLU A 772 -5.38 0.62 21.08
C GLU A 772 -5.85 -0.64 20.33
N GLY A 773 -6.36 -0.52 19.10
CA GLY A 773 -6.50 -1.63 18.15
C GLY A 773 -7.27 -2.87 18.58
N TRP A 774 -7.93 -2.91 19.74
CA TRP A 774 -8.73 -4.05 20.17
C TRP A 774 -10.12 -3.96 19.54
N LEU A 775 -10.46 -4.92 18.69
CA LEU A 775 -11.76 -5.06 18.08
C LEU A 775 -12.54 -6.20 18.74
N ASP A 776 -13.72 -5.90 19.29
CA ASP A 776 -14.66 -6.91 19.81
C ASP A 776 -15.21 -7.76 18.66
N ILE A 777 -15.11 -9.08 18.78
CA ILE A 777 -15.64 -10.01 17.79
C ILE A 777 -17.11 -10.32 18.14
N SER A 778 -18.05 -9.95 17.26
CA SER A 778 -19.48 -10.18 17.47
C SER A 778 -19.91 -11.66 17.49
N ARG A 779 -19.06 -12.57 16.97
CA ARG A 779 -19.23 -14.02 16.99
C ARG A 779 -17.91 -14.68 17.35
N TRP A 780 -17.90 -15.50 18.38
CA TRP A 780 -16.74 -16.21 18.90
C TRP A 780 -15.99 -16.93 17.77
N ALA A 781 -14.78 -16.51 17.44
CA ALA A 781 -13.92 -17.26 16.52
C ALA A 781 -13.40 -18.47 17.28
N GLN A 782 -13.79 -19.68 16.85
CA GLN A 782 -13.28 -20.93 17.37
C GLN A 782 -11.97 -21.27 16.66
N LEU A 783 -10.85 -21.01 17.34
CA LEU A 783 -9.52 -21.39 16.86
C LEU A 783 -9.19 -22.76 17.47
N SER A 784 -9.05 -23.81 16.66
CA SER A 784 -8.61 -25.12 17.17
C SER A 784 -7.09 -25.25 17.06
N VAL A 785 -6.40 -25.31 18.20
CA VAL A 785 -4.97 -25.59 18.27
C VAL A 785 -4.79 -26.90 19.02
N ALA A 786 -4.32 -27.95 18.34
CA ALA A 786 -4.07 -29.26 18.94
C ALA A 786 -5.27 -29.84 19.74
N ASN A 787 -6.48 -29.83 19.15
CA ASN A 787 -7.75 -30.26 19.77
C ASN A 787 -8.28 -29.41 20.94
N LEU A 788 -7.65 -28.27 21.24
CA LEU A 788 -8.20 -27.27 22.17
C LEU A 788 -8.94 -26.19 21.37
N THR A 789 -10.22 -25.97 21.68
CA THR A 789 -11.02 -24.90 21.08
C THR A 789 -10.82 -23.61 21.87
N ILE A 790 -10.11 -22.65 21.27
CA ILE A 790 -9.92 -21.31 21.80
C ILE A 790 -11.04 -20.43 21.25
N GLN A 791 -11.61 -19.64 22.13
CA GLN A 791 -12.76 -18.80 21.90
C GLN A 791 -12.30 -17.34 22.01
N ALA A 792 -11.91 -16.75 20.88
CA ALA A 792 -11.45 -15.36 20.82
C ALA A 792 -12.64 -14.39 20.92
N GLN A 793 -12.48 -13.35 21.75
CA GLN A 793 -13.47 -12.30 22.04
C GLN A 793 -13.03 -10.94 21.53
N GLU A 794 -11.73 -10.66 21.57
CA GLU A 794 -11.14 -9.46 20.96
C GLU A 794 -9.92 -9.88 20.14
N ILE A 795 -9.67 -9.24 19.01
CA ILE A 795 -8.39 -9.31 18.29
C ILE A 795 -7.77 -7.92 18.32
N GLY A 796 -6.47 -7.88 18.52
CA GLY A 796 -5.68 -6.67 18.64
C GLY A 796 -4.61 -6.55 17.57
N LEU A 797 -4.43 -5.35 17.03
CA LEU A 797 -3.27 -4.97 16.22
C LEU A 797 -2.82 -3.58 16.65
N GLY A 798 -1.54 -3.38 16.91
CA GLY A 798 -1.06 -2.05 17.30
C GLY A 798 0.44 -1.82 17.14
N TYR A 799 0.80 -0.57 17.38
CA TYR A 799 2.17 -0.08 17.42
C TYR A 799 2.32 0.84 18.62
N SER A 800 3.11 0.45 19.61
CA SER A 800 3.24 1.20 20.86
C SER A 800 4.63 1.08 21.49
N PRO A 801 5.07 2.09 22.27
CA PRO A 801 6.32 2.01 23.03
C PRO A 801 6.24 0.92 24.09
N ARG A 802 7.29 0.11 24.21
CA ARG A 802 7.43 -0.87 25.30
C ARG A 802 8.51 -0.42 26.28
N PRO A 803 8.28 -0.46 27.61
CA PRO A 803 9.25 -0.01 28.62
C PRO A 803 10.62 -0.67 28.47
N GLY A 804 11.69 0.14 28.42
CA GLY A 804 13.07 -0.34 28.23
C GLY A 804 13.45 -0.65 26.77
N SER A 805 12.53 -0.48 25.83
CA SER A 805 12.74 -0.67 24.38
C SER A 805 12.06 0.46 23.58
N GLY A 806 12.19 0.44 22.25
CA GLY A 806 11.53 1.41 21.35
C GLY A 806 10.03 1.13 21.18
N SER A 807 9.45 1.70 20.12
CA SER A 807 8.11 1.32 19.69
C SER A 807 8.17 0.05 18.86
N HIS A 808 7.27 -0.88 19.16
CA HIS A 808 7.24 -2.20 18.53
C HIS A 808 5.85 -2.49 18.00
N TRP A 809 5.80 -3.22 16.88
CA TRP A 809 4.55 -3.76 16.38
C TRP A 809 4.11 -4.94 17.23
N TRP A 810 2.80 -5.10 17.41
CA TRP A 810 2.22 -6.25 18.09
C TRP A 810 0.89 -6.67 17.49
N VAL A 811 0.65 -7.98 17.52
CA VAL A 811 -0.64 -8.61 17.28
C VAL A 811 -1.13 -9.22 18.58
N GLY A 812 -2.43 -9.31 18.78
CA GLY A 812 -2.94 -9.81 20.04
C GLY A 812 -4.34 -10.38 19.98
N PHE A 813 -4.73 -11.04 21.06
CA PHE A 813 -6.10 -11.50 21.27
C PHE A 813 -6.49 -11.44 22.75
N SER A 814 -7.78 -11.21 22.99
CA SER A 814 -8.47 -11.50 24.24
C SER A 814 -9.44 -12.64 23.98
N GLY A 815 -9.59 -13.58 24.90
CA GLY A 815 -10.47 -14.72 24.70
C GLY A 815 -10.36 -15.71 25.84
N GLY A 816 -11.09 -16.81 25.76
CA GLY A 816 -10.91 -17.90 26.71
C GLY A 816 -10.97 -19.26 26.06
N PHE A 817 -10.71 -20.30 26.83
CA PHE A 817 -11.05 -21.66 26.48
C PHE A 817 -12.10 -22.15 27.46
N ASP A 818 -13.19 -22.72 26.93
CA ASP A 818 -14.20 -23.41 27.72
C ASP A 818 -13.81 -24.89 27.81
N LEU A 819 -13.66 -25.40 29.03
CA LEU A 819 -13.40 -26.81 29.27
C LEU A 819 -14.75 -27.56 29.31
N ASP A 820 -15.55 -27.57 28.23
CA ASP A 820 -16.50 -28.68 28.05
C ASP A 820 -17.22 -28.80 26.70
N ALA A 821 -17.30 -30.07 26.26
CA ALA A 821 -18.44 -30.62 25.51
C ALA A 821 -18.56 -32.15 25.64
N ALA A 822 -17.57 -32.85 26.24
CA ALA A 822 -17.56 -34.32 26.33
C ALA A 822 -17.52 -34.88 27.76
N SER A 823 -17.32 -34.07 28.80
CA SER A 823 -17.41 -34.55 30.19
C SER A 823 -18.83 -34.37 30.71
N ALA A 824 -19.60 -35.45 30.74
CA ALA A 824 -20.90 -35.47 31.40
C ALA A 824 -20.76 -35.19 32.90
N LEU A 825 -20.91 -33.92 33.31
CA LEU A 825 -21.16 -33.53 34.70
C LEU A 825 -22.35 -32.55 34.76
N PRO A 826 -23.41 -32.85 35.53
CA PRO A 826 -24.65 -32.08 35.52
C PRO A 826 -24.58 -30.90 36.50
N THR A 827 -24.26 -29.71 35.98
CA THR A 827 -24.85 -28.40 36.32
C THR A 827 -23.95 -27.31 35.74
N GLY A 828 -24.51 -26.47 34.86
CA GLY A 828 -23.76 -25.46 34.11
C GLY A 828 -23.03 -24.42 34.98
N GLY A 829 -21.85 -24.00 34.50
CA GLY A 829 -21.11 -22.85 34.99
C GLY A 829 -19.66 -22.79 34.48
N SER A 830 -19.38 -21.84 33.58
CA SER A 830 -18.12 -21.09 33.42
C SER A 830 -16.80 -21.75 33.88
N ASN A 831 -16.38 -22.83 33.22
CA ASN A 831 -15.09 -23.49 33.47
C ASN A 831 -14.10 -23.14 32.36
N GLY A 832 -13.13 -22.26 32.64
CA GLY A 832 -12.20 -21.85 31.59
C GLY A 832 -11.09 -20.92 32.04
N PHE A 833 -10.06 -20.79 31.20
CA PHE A 833 -9.07 -19.73 31.39
C PHE A 833 -9.31 -18.67 30.32
N ARG A 834 -9.32 -17.41 30.74
CA ARG A 834 -9.61 -16.25 29.90
C ARG A 834 -8.38 -15.36 29.86
N VAL A 835 -7.75 -15.22 28.72
CA VAL A 835 -6.64 -14.32 28.50
C VAL A 835 -7.16 -12.94 28.11
N ARG A 836 -6.75 -11.90 28.82
CA ARG A 836 -7.07 -10.51 28.47
C ARG A 836 -5.87 -9.85 27.80
N ARG A 837 -6.08 -9.35 26.59
CA ARG A 837 -5.16 -8.53 25.81
C ARG A 837 -3.73 -9.09 25.75
N LEU A 838 -3.59 -10.36 25.35
CA LEU A 838 -2.27 -10.93 25.11
C LEU A 838 -1.71 -10.36 23.83
N ARG A 839 -0.50 -9.79 23.91
CA ARG A 839 0.22 -9.15 22.82
C ARG A 839 1.45 -9.98 22.51
N ILE A 840 1.61 -10.33 21.25
CA ILE A 840 2.80 -10.94 20.69
C ILE A 840 3.46 -9.87 19.82
N TRP A 841 4.70 -9.54 20.14
CA TRP A 841 5.41 -8.45 19.52
C TRP A 841 6.34 -8.93 18.41
N ASP A 842 6.83 -8.00 17.59
CA ASP A 842 7.67 -8.27 16.42
C ASP A 842 9.05 -8.86 16.74
N ASP A 843 9.51 -8.74 17.98
CA ASP A 843 10.70 -9.37 18.54
C ASP A 843 10.39 -10.72 19.22
N GLU A 844 9.21 -11.31 18.95
CA GLU A 844 8.71 -12.58 19.49
C GLU A 844 8.48 -12.60 21.01
N THR A 845 8.60 -11.45 21.67
CA THR A 845 8.21 -11.35 23.08
C THR A 845 6.69 -11.41 23.20
N ILE A 846 6.20 -11.89 24.35
CA ILE A 846 4.77 -12.04 24.63
C ILE A 846 4.47 -11.36 25.96
N THR A 847 3.48 -10.47 25.97
CA THR A 847 2.98 -9.81 27.18
C THR A 847 1.46 -9.96 27.29
N SER A 848 0.90 -9.80 28.49
CA SER A 848 -0.55 -9.85 28.69
C SER A 848 -0.98 -8.94 29.84
N ASP A 849 -2.21 -8.40 29.78
CA ASP A 849 -2.76 -7.54 30.86
C ASP A 849 -3.31 -8.37 32.04
N GLY A 850 -3.15 -9.70 31.99
CA GLY A 850 -3.61 -10.66 32.99
C GLY A 850 -4.73 -11.56 32.46
N ALA A 851 -4.50 -12.87 32.46
CA ALA A 851 -5.47 -13.90 32.16
C ALA A 851 -6.25 -14.27 33.43
N TYR A 852 -7.54 -13.95 33.48
CA TYR A 852 -8.39 -14.43 34.56
C TYR A 852 -8.66 -15.93 34.38
N VAL A 853 -8.29 -16.71 35.38
CA VAL A 853 -8.57 -18.15 35.46
C VAL A 853 -9.75 -18.35 36.38
N SER A 854 -10.74 -19.15 35.95
CA SER A 854 -11.82 -19.64 36.80
C SER A 854 -12.12 -21.09 36.44
N ALA A 855 -11.82 -22.01 37.34
CA ALA A 855 -12.09 -23.43 37.16
C ALA A 855 -12.81 -24.00 38.38
N SER A 856 -13.85 -24.80 38.17
CA SER A 856 -14.58 -25.54 39.21
C SER A 856 -14.49 -27.04 38.91
N ILE A 857 -13.95 -27.81 39.85
CA ILE A 857 -13.85 -29.27 39.76
C ILE A 857 -15.00 -29.87 40.56
N ALA A 858 -15.99 -30.43 39.84
CA ALA A 858 -17.14 -31.15 40.39
C ALA A 858 -17.90 -30.40 41.52
N GLY A 859 -17.86 -29.06 41.52
CA GLY A 859 -18.49 -28.22 42.56
C GLY A 859 -17.86 -28.32 43.95
N ALA A 860 -16.79 -29.09 44.12
CA ALA A 860 -16.12 -29.30 45.42
C ALA A 860 -14.94 -28.34 45.62
N PHE A 861 -14.32 -27.89 44.53
CA PHE A 861 -13.15 -27.02 44.57
C PHE A 861 -13.18 -26.02 43.42
N ARG A 862 -12.95 -24.75 43.72
CA ARG A 862 -12.92 -23.63 42.76
C ARG A 862 -11.57 -22.95 42.81
N ILE A 863 -10.94 -22.71 41.66
CA ILE A 863 -9.76 -21.87 41.54
C ILE A 863 -10.14 -20.63 40.76
N ALA A 864 -9.86 -19.44 41.31
CA ALA A 864 -10.03 -18.17 40.64
C ALA A 864 -8.82 -17.26 40.82
N GLY A 865 -8.34 -16.57 39.78
CA GLY A 865 -7.25 -15.61 39.94
C GLY A 865 -6.75 -15.04 38.63
N VAL A 866 -5.65 -14.29 38.67
CA VAL A 866 -5.05 -13.68 37.48
C VAL A 866 -3.68 -14.30 37.25
N LEU A 867 -3.51 -14.94 36.08
CA LEU A 867 -2.22 -15.40 35.58
C LEU A 867 -1.70 -14.37 34.58
N GLN A 868 -0.50 -13.86 34.78
CA GLN A 868 0.19 -13.03 33.80
C GLN A 868 1.17 -13.91 33.02
N TRP A 869 1.17 -13.77 31.70
CA TRP A 869 2.26 -14.28 30.86
C TRP A 869 3.27 -13.17 30.61
N GLY A 870 4.55 -13.42 30.86
CA GLY A 870 5.62 -12.47 30.54
C GLY A 870 7.00 -12.84 31.07
N ASP A 871 7.93 -11.91 30.89
CA ASP A 871 9.26 -11.91 31.52
C ASP A 871 9.14 -11.49 33.00
N ALA A 872 9.76 -12.23 33.90
CA ALA A 872 9.84 -11.89 35.32
C ALA A 872 11.17 -12.35 35.95
N THR A 873 11.35 -12.07 37.24
CA THR A 873 12.52 -12.51 38.00
C THR A 873 12.08 -13.34 39.21
N LEU A 874 12.46 -14.62 39.25
CA LEU A 874 12.22 -15.51 40.39
C LEU A 874 13.55 -15.82 41.09
N GLY A 875 13.70 -15.38 42.34
CA GLY A 875 14.91 -15.63 43.12
C GLY A 875 16.19 -15.09 42.47
N GLY A 876 16.07 -13.97 41.73
CA GLY A 876 17.17 -13.34 40.98
C GLY A 876 17.44 -13.95 39.59
N ILE A 877 16.68 -14.98 39.17
CA ILE A 877 16.82 -15.63 37.86
C ILE A 877 15.76 -15.08 36.90
N PRO A 878 16.13 -14.57 35.71
CA PRO A 878 15.16 -14.14 34.71
C PRO A 878 14.41 -15.36 34.15
N VAL A 879 13.09 -15.28 34.13
CA VAL A 879 12.18 -16.34 33.72
C VAL A 879 11.16 -15.83 32.72
N ARG A 880 10.67 -16.73 31.87
CA ARG A 880 9.63 -16.49 30.86
C ARG A 880 8.51 -17.51 31.04
N GLY A 881 7.27 -17.06 31.19
CA GLY A 881 6.12 -17.96 31.21
C GLY A 881 4.90 -17.41 31.95
N MET A 882 4.03 -18.32 32.40
CA MET A 882 2.87 -18.01 33.23
C MET A 882 3.29 -17.87 34.68
N LEU A 883 2.89 -16.76 35.31
CA LEU A 883 3.08 -16.50 36.73
C LEU A 883 1.77 -15.92 37.27
N GLY A 884 1.37 -16.32 38.48
CA GLY A 884 0.23 -15.66 39.10
C GLY A 884 -0.10 -16.16 40.49
N GLN A 885 -1.00 -15.42 41.12
CA GLN A 885 -1.61 -15.80 42.38
C GLN A 885 -3.08 -16.13 42.13
N LEU A 886 -3.45 -17.33 42.53
CA LEU A 886 -4.80 -17.87 42.44
C LEU A 886 -5.36 -17.98 43.87
N ALA A 887 -6.68 -17.91 43.98
CA ALA A 887 -7.44 -18.23 45.17
C ALA A 887 -8.15 -19.56 44.92
N GLY A 888 -7.82 -20.58 45.72
CA GLY A 888 -8.52 -21.86 45.74
C GLY A 888 -9.57 -21.85 46.84
N GLN A 889 -10.82 -22.19 46.56
CA GLN A 889 -11.89 -22.37 47.54
C GLN A 889 -12.32 -23.84 47.56
N PHE A 890 -12.36 -24.44 48.74
CA PHE A 890 -12.89 -25.79 48.95
C PHE A 890 -14.28 -25.70 49.56
N ASP A 891 -15.31 -25.95 48.75
CA ASP A 891 -16.72 -25.84 49.16
C ASP A 891 -17.07 -26.95 50.19
N CYS A 892 -16.45 -28.13 50.08
CA CYS A 892 -16.65 -29.25 51.02
C CYS A 892 -15.96 -29.09 52.39
N LEU A 893 -15.09 -28.09 52.56
CA LEU A 893 -14.33 -27.84 53.79
C LEU A 893 -14.70 -26.49 54.41
N GLY A 894 -15.99 -26.16 54.45
CA GLY A 894 -16.49 -24.93 55.07
C GLY A 894 -16.09 -23.65 54.33
N ASN A 895 -16.02 -23.70 53.00
CA ASN A 895 -15.56 -22.60 52.13
C ASN A 895 -14.13 -22.13 52.43
N LEU A 896 -13.25 -23.07 52.80
CA LEU A 896 -11.83 -22.82 53.01
C LEU A 896 -11.23 -22.10 51.79
N GLN A 897 -10.70 -20.89 51.98
CA GLN A 897 -9.96 -20.17 50.95
C GLN A 897 -8.45 -20.27 51.18
N ALA A 898 -7.72 -20.73 50.16
CA ALA A 898 -6.27 -20.81 50.12
C ALA A 898 -5.73 -19.85 49.06
N ARG A 899 -4.65 -19.14 49.40
CA ARG A 899 -3.86 -18.43 48.39
C ARG A 899 -2.88 -19.42 47.77
N VAL A 900 -2.85 -19.48 46.44
CA VAL A 900 -2.08 -20.42 45.65
C VAL A 900 -1.18 -19.65 44.70
N ASP A 901 0.13 -19.72 44.88
CA ASP A 901 1.10 -19.24 43.90
C ASP A 901 1.28 -20.31 42.82
N PHE A 902 1.28 -19.91 41.56
CA PHE A 902 1.52 -20.77 40.41
C PHE A 902 2.56 -20.14 39.48
N ALA A 903 3.48 -20.96 38.96
CA ALA A 903 4.23 -20.59 37.77
C ALA A 903 4.55 -21.79 36.88
N LEU A 904 4.63 -21.54 35.59
CA LEU A 904 5.03 -22.48 34.56
C LEU A 904 5.83 -21.71 33.50
N GLY A 905 7.04 -22.13 33.21
CA GLY A 905 7.87 -21.40 32.25
C GLY A 905 9.23 -22.00 32.01
N SER A 906 10.13 -21.19 31.47
CA SER A 906 11.54 -21.51 31.29
C SER A 906 12.43 -20.39 31.82
N THR A 907 13.64 -20.73 32.25
CA THR A 907 14.67 -19.74 32.54
C THR A 907 15.17 -19.06 31.25
N ALA A 908 15.56 -17.80 31.33
CA ALA A 908 16.16 -17.08 30.20
C ALA A 908 17.70 -17.17 30.27
N GLY A 909 18.38 -17.39 29.13
CA GLY A 909 19.86 -17.45 29.06
C GLY A 909 20.41 -18.49 28.08
N VAL A 910 21.70 -18.84 28.23
CA VAL A 910 22.47 -19.69 27.29
C VAL A 910 22.05 -21.17 27.31
N SER A 911 21.46 -21.65 28.41
CA SER A 911 20.94 -23.02 28.55
C SER A 911 19.59 -23.00 29.28
N PRO A 912 18.51 -22.58 28.60
CA PRO A 912 17.20 -22.47 29.21
C PRO A 912 16.65 -23.85 29.57
N TYR A 913 16.01 -23.97 30.74
CA TYR A 913 15.32 -25.19 31.17
C TYR A 913 13.91 -24.86 31.63
N ARG A 914 12.99 -25.82 31.45
CA ARG A 914 11.59 -25.70 31.84
C ARG A 914 11.44 -25.98 33.32
N TYR A 915 10.56 -25.24 33.98
CA TYR A 915 10.20 -25.42 35.38
C TYR A 915 8.71 -25.18 35.56
N TRP A 916 8.13 -25.76 36.61
CA TRP A 916 6.79 -25.41 37.06
C TRP A 916 6.68 -25.56 38.57
N PHE A 917 5.81 -24.79 39.19
CA PHE A 917 5.42 -25.02 40.57
C PHE A 917 3.98 -24.57 40.81
N ILE A 918 3.38 -25.18 41.83
CA ILE A 918 2.15 -24.73 42.48
C ILE A 918 2.38 -24.86 43.98
N ARG A 919 2.06 -23.83 44.74
CA ARG A 919 2.11 -23.90 46.20
C ARG A 919 1.02 -23.06 46.81
N GLY A 920 0.51 -23.46 47.95
CA GLY A 920 -0.53 -22.71 48.62
C GLY A 920 -0.73 -23.14 50.05
N GLY A 921 -1.37 -22.28 50.81
CA GLY A 921 -1.72 -22.58 52.18
C GLY A 921 -2.94 -21.80 52.64
N ALA A 922 -3.63 -22.38 53.61
CA ALA A 922 -4.75 -21.76 54.28
C ALA A 922 -4.65 -21.99 55.78
N ALA A 923 -5.06 -20.99 56.56
CA ALA A 923 -5.32 -21.11 57.98
C ALA A 923 -6.80 -20.79 58.22
N VAL A 924 -7.45 -21.57 59.08
CA VAL A 924 -8.88 -21.45 59.37
C VAL A 924 -9.05 -20.95 60.79
N PRO A 925 -9.47 -19.69 60.98
CA PRO A 925 -9.87 -19.21 62.29
C PRO A 925 -11.00 -20.09 62.85
N GLY A 926 -10.77 -20.74 63.99
CA GLY A 926 -11.73 -21.65 64.65
C GLY A 926 -11.72 -23.11 64.17
N GLY A 927 -11.09 -23.41 63.02
CA GLY A 927 -10.90 -24.76 62.50
C GLY A 927 -12.14 -25.45 61.91
N VAL A 928 -11.93 -26.39 60.98
CA VAL A 928 -12.99 -27.24 60.41
C VAL A 928 -13.10 -28.52 61.25
N PRO A 929 -14.26 -28.83 61.86
CA PRO A 929 -14.40 -30.03 62.69
C PRO A 929 -14.32 -31.29 61.82
N ILE A 930 -13.28 -32.10 62.02
CA ILE A 930 -13.14 -33.44 61.44
C ILE A 930 -13.86 -34.46 62.33
N VAL A 931 -13.71 -34.29 63.65
CA VAL A 931 -14.47 -35.02 64.67
C VAL A 931 -15.15 -33.98 65.56
N PRO A 932 -16.50 -33.95 65.61
CA PRO A 932 -17.24 -32.96 66.40
C PRO A 932 -16.71 -32.87 67.85
N GLY A 933 -16.33 -31.66 68.28
CA GLY A 933 -15.91 -31.37 69.66
C GLY A 933 -14.47 -31.73 70.05
N ALA A 934 -13.72 -32.47 69.23
CA ALA A 934 -12.39 -32.95 69.63
C ALA A 934 -11.27 -32.64 68.62
N PHE A 935 -11.54 -32.70 67.30
CA PHE A 935 -10.48 -32.65 66.27
C PHE A 935 -10.81 -31.67 65.16
N HIS A 936 -10.10 -30.53 65.11
CA HIS A 936 -10.31 -29.50 64.10
C HIS A 936 -9.08 -29.35 63.20
N LEU A 937 -9.31 -29.29 61.89
CA LEU A 937 -8.31 -28.88 60.91
C LEU A 937 -8.23 -27.35 60.92
N VAL A 938 -7.14 -26.80 61.46
CA VAL A 938 -6.95 -25.35 61.62
C VAL A 938 -6.04 -24.76 60.55
N GLY A 939 -5.36 -25.58 59.76
CA GLY A 939 -4.60 -25.09 58.62
C GLY A 939 -3.93 -26.20 57.81
N GLY A 940 -3.46 -25.84 56.63
CA GLY A 940 -2.73 -26.73 55.75
C GLY A 940 -1.90 -25.97 54.71
N LEU A 941 -0.90 -26.67 54.18
CA LEU A 941 -0.06 -26.21 53.08
C LEU A 941 0.14 -27.33 52.07
N PHE A 942 0.36 -26.96 50.82
CA PHE A 942 0.72 -27.88 49.75
C PHE A 942 1.69 -27.19 48.81
N GLY A 943 2.63 -27.93 48.26
CA GLY A 943 3.60 -27.47 47.30
C GLY A 943 3.93 -28.59 46.34
N ALA A 944 4.01 -28.30 45.05
CA ALA A 944 4.49 -29.23 44.05
C ALA A 944 5.30 -28.46 43.01
N GLY A 945 6.39 -29.02 42.52
CA GLY A 945 7.17 -28.38 41.47
C GLY A 945 8.23 -29.26 40.85
N TRP A 946 8.66 -28.87 39.66
CA TRP A 946 9.71 -29.52 38.88
C TRP A 946 10.79 -28.50 38.51
N HIS A 947 12.06 -28.85 38.72
CA HIS A 947 13.20 -27.92 38.56
C HIS A 947 13.06 -26.64 39.41
N VAL A 948 12.53 -26.76 40.63
CA VAL A 948 12.32 -25.66 41.57
C VAL A 948 12.66 -26.12 42.99
N ARG A 949 13.37 -25.29 43.75
CA ARG A 949 13.56 -25.52 45.19
C ARG A 949 12.40 -24.99 46.01
N LEU A 950 11.91 -25.81 46.95
CA LEU A 950 10.92 -25.44 47.97
C LEU A 950 11.57 -25.35 49.36
N ASP A 951 12.80 -24.84 49.42
CA ASP A 951 13.57 -24.73 50.66
C ASP A 951 12.80 -23.90 51.71
N GLY A 952 12.63 -24.45 52.92
CA GLY A 952 11.86 -23.81 54.00
C GLY A 952 10.34 -23.90 53.88
N TYR A 953 9.81 -24.59 52.86
CA TYR A 953 8.37 -24.82 52.69
C TYR A 953 7.91 -26.08 53.44
N GLY A 954 7.66 -25.95 54.74
CA GLY A 954 7.31 -27.06 55.61
C GLY A 954 6.76 -26.61 56.96
N SER A 955 7.03 -27.38 58.03
CA SER A 955 6.46 -27.16 59.37
C SER A 955 6.75 -25.76 59.95
N ALA A 956 7.86 -25.14 59.54
CA ALA A 956 8.27 -23.79 59.93
C ALA A 956 7.29 -22.68 59.48
N LEU A 957 6.40 -22.96 58.52
CA LEU A 957 5.41 -21.98 58.06
C LEU A 957 4.21 -21.86 59.00
N PHE A 958 4.01 -22.79 59.93
CA PHE A 958 2.91 -22.75 60.88
C PHE A 958 3.32 -22.01 62.16
N THR A 959 2.69 -20.89 62.47
CA THR A 959 2.97 -20.13 63.70
C THR A 959 2.23 -20.71 64.90
N ASP A 960 2.82 -20.56 66.11
CA ASP A 960 2.21 -20.99 67.37
C ASP A 960 0.82 -20.37 67.61
N ALA A 961 0.57 -19.17 67.06
CA ALA A 961 -0.70 -18.44 67.15
C ALA A 961 -1.77 -18.86 66.11
N GLY A 962 -1.52 -19.91 65.33
CA GLY A 962 -2.52 -20.48 64.40
C GLY A 962 -2.58 -19.83 63.02
N GLY A 963 -1.54 -19.07 62.63
CA GLY A 963 -1.41 -18.45 61.31
C GLY A 963 -0.36 -19.14 60.42
N LEU A 964 -0.36 -18.79 59.14
CA LEU A 964 0.69 -19.15 58.18
C LEU A 964 1.62 -17.95 57.94
N VAL A 965 2.92 -18.17 58.05
CA VAL A 965 3.95 -17.19 57.65
C VAL A 965 4.00 -17.12 56.11
N PRO A 966 4.25 -15.94 55.50
CA PRO A 966 4.50 -15.85 54.07
C PRO A 966 5.64 -16.80 53.65
N PRO A 967 5.44 -17.59 52.57
CA PRO A 967 6.45 -18.55 52.15
C PRO A 967 7.70 -17.86 51.58
N PRO A 968 8.89 -18.47 51.69
CA PRO A 968 10.14 -17.90 51.16
C PRO A 968 10.09 -17.74 49.63
N PRO A 969 10.92 -16.84 49.04
CA PRO A 969 10.98 -16.64 47.60
C PRO A 969 11.51 -17.89 46.89
N LEU A 970 10.87 -18.24 45.76
CA LEU A 970 11.21 -19.42 44.98
C LEU A 970 12.39 -19.18 44.06
N ARG A 971 13.16 -20.24 43.82
CA ARG A 971 14.31 -20.23 42.91
C ARG A 971 14.27 -21.45 41.98
N PRO A 972 14.18 -21.26 40.65
CA PRO A 972 14.39 -22.32 39.69
C PRO A 972 15.78 -22.97 39.84
N ASP A 973 15.84 -24.30 39.73
CA ASP A 973 17.07 -25.09 39.79
C ASP A 973 16.91 -26.40 39.00
N ASN A 974 17.70 -26.57 37.94
CA ASN A 974 17.64 -27.75 37.06
C ASN A 974 18.25 -29.03 37.67
N THR A 975 18.85 -28.96 38.85
CA THR A 975 19.39 -30.13 39.56
C THR A 975 18.33 -30.86 40.39
N VAL A 976 17.15 -30.26 40.58
CA VAL A 976 16.07 -30.79 41.42
C VAL A 976 14.95 -31.34 40.54
N GLY A 977 14.58 -32.62 40.70
CA GLY A 977 13.47 -33.23 39.94
C GLY A 977 12.08 -32.82 40.45
N LEU A 978 11.14 -33.77 40.51
CA LEU A 978 9.79 -33.51 41.01
C LEU A 978 9.81 -33.47 42.53
N LEU A 979 9.34 -32.38 43.11
CA LEU A 979 9.23 -32.19 44.55
C LEU A 979 7.77 -31.95 44.92
N LEU A 980 7.25 -32.69 45.89
CA LEU A 980 5.92 -32.50 46.47
C LEU A 980 6.09 -32.28 47.98
N HIS A 981 5.38 -31.30 48.53
CA HIS A 981 5.29 -31.01 49.95
C HIS A 981 3.80 -30.94 50.32
N GLY A 982 3.45 -31.50 51.47
CA GLY A 982 2.10 -31.39 52.02
C GLY A 982 2.19 -31.24 53.53
N GLY A 983 1.34 -30.41 54.13
CA GLY A 983 1.33 -30.21 55.56
C GLY A 983 -0.05 -29.91 56.09
N LEU A 984 -0.37 -30.46 57.26
CA LEU A 984 -1.64 -30.26 57.94
C LEU A 984 -1.38 -29.88 59.40
N VAL A 985 -2.26 -29.04 59.94
CA VAL A 985 -2.28 -28.68 61.36
C VAL A 985 -3.65 -28.99 61.93
N PHE A 986 -3.64 -29.81 62.96
CA PHE A 986 -4.81 -30.12 63.77
C PHE A 986 -4.65 -29.53 65.15
N ALA A 987 -5.71 -28.91 65.67
CA ALA A 987 -5.74 -28.37 67.01
C ALA A 987 -7.17 -28.31 67.55
N ASP A 988 -7.32 -27.99 68.83
CA ASP A 988 -8.61 -27.57 69.37
C ASP A 988 -8.97 -26.14 68.91
N PRO A 989 -10.27 -25.77 68.87
CA PRO A 989 -10.71 -24.46 68.35
C PRO A 989 -10.10 -23.25 69.07
N ALA A 990 -9.71 -23.42 70.33
CA ALA A 990 -9.12 -22.37 71.15
C ALA A 990 -7.58 -22.40 71.17
N LEU A 991 -6.94 -23.37 70.50
CA LEU A 991 -5.48 -23.63 70.56
C LEU A 991 -4.95 -23.82 72.00
N GLN A 992 -5.79 -24.36 72.89
CA GLN A 992 -5.49 -24.47 74.32
C GLN A 992 -5.01 -25.87 74.72
N LEU A 993 -5.55 -26.93 74.13
CA LEU A 993 -5.40 -28.30 74.62
C LEU A 993 -4.31 -29.08 73.90
N TYR A 994 -4.30 -29.05 72.57
CA TYR A 994 -3.29 -29.74 71.80
C TYR A 994 -3.10 -29.13 70.42
N ARG A 995 -1.93 -29.40 69.83
CA ARG A 995 -1.59 -29.02 68.47
C ARG A 995 -0.72 -30.09 67.84
N LEU A 996 -1.19 -30.68 66.75
CA LEU A 996 -0.46 -31.63 65.92
C LEU A 996 -0.14 -30.96 64.59
N THR A 997 1.15 -30.86 64.25
CA THR A 997 1.60 -30.51 62.90
C THR A 997 2.19 -31.74 62.26
N ALA A 998 1.86 -32.00 61.00
CA ALA A 998 2.46 -33.06 60.22
C ALA A 998 2.74 -32.54 58.82
N THR A 999 3.97 -32.69 58.37
CA THR A 999 4.43 -32.32 57.05
C THR A 999 5.08 -33.50 56.36
N THR A 1000 4.92 -33.58 55.06
CA THR A 1000 5.46 -34.64 54.22
C THR A 1000 6.19 -34.00 53.05
N SER A 1001 7.30 -34.61 52.63
CA SER A 1001 7.97 -34.27 51.39
C SER A 1001 8.19 -35.52 50.54
N LEU A 1002 8.03 -35.41 49.23
CA LEU A 1002 8.29 -36.44 48.25
C LEU A 1002 9.19 -35.83 47.18
N ALA A 1003 10.43 -36.28 47.09
CA ALA A 1003 11.39 -35.85 46.08
C ALA A 1003 11.69 -37.00 45.13
N PHE A 1004 11.52 -36.77 43.83
CA PHE A 1004 11.84 -37.71 42.75
C PHE A 1004 12.93 -37.11 41.86
N GLY A 1005 14.02 -37.84 41.65
CA GLY A 1005 15.13 -37.48 40.78
C GLY A 1005 15.99 -38.69 40.46
N THR A 1006 17.32 -38.57 40.58
CA THR A 1006 18.25 -39.73 40.54
C THR A 1006 18.05 -40.69 41.72
N SER A 1007 17.41 -40.19 42.78
CA SER A 1007 16.92 -40.93 43.94
C SER A 1007 15.46 -40.59 44.22
N THR A 1008 14.74 -41.49 44.90
CA THR A 1008 13.41 -41.19 45.45
C THR A 1008 13.52 -41.06 46.96
N GLN A 1009 13.11 -39.92 47.50
CA GLN A 1009 13.06 -39.67 48.93
C GLN A 1009 11.64 -39.31 49.34
N VAL A 1010 11.14 -39.99 50.37
CA VAL A 1010 9.89 -39.63 51.07
C VAL A 1010 10.27 -39.23 52.47
N SER A 1011 9.88 -38.06 52.96
CA SER A 1011 9.98 -37.70 54.38
C SER A 1011 8.61 -37.36 54.95
N LEU A 1012 8.46 -37.61 56.24
CA LEU A 1012 7.37 -37.18 57.11
C LEU A 1012 8.05 -36.54 58.31
N ASP A 1013 7.63 -35.34 58.68
CA ASP A 1013 8.13 -34.58 59.81
C ASP A 1013 6.93 -33.99 60.53
N GLY A 1014 6.78 -34.27 61.83
CA GLY A 1014 5.66 -33.77 62.61
C GLY A 1014 6.02 -33.44 64.04
N SER A 1015 5.14 -32.69 64.69
CA SER A 1015 5.26 -32.31 66.09
C SER A 1015 3.90 -32.30 66.76
N LEU A 1016 3.88 -32.70 68.03
CA LEU A 1016 2.69 -32.68 68.88
C LEU A 1016 3.01 -31.85 70.12
N ALA A 1017 2.20 -30.84 70.41
CA ALA A 1017 2.24 -30.10 71.66
C ALA A 1017 0.94 -30.33 72.43
N VAL A 1018 1.03 -30.68 73.70
CA VAL A 1018 -0.09 -30.73 74.65
C VAL A 1018 0.03 -29.51 75.57
N LEU A 1019 -1.08 -28.79 75.74
CA LEU A 1019 -1.15 -27.47 76.37
C LEU A 1019 -0.08 -26.51 75.81
N PRO A 1020 -0.18 -26.10 74.53
CA PRO A 1020 0.88 -25.40 73.80
C PRO A 1020 1.37 -24.12 74.49
N GLN A 1021 0.48 -23.45 75.24
CA GLN A 1021 0.76 -22.22 76.00
C GLN A 1021 1.81 -22.41 77.11
N ILE A 1022 1.84 -23.60 77.74
CA ILE A 1022 2.77 -23.93 78.84
C ILE A 1022 3.75 -25.04 78.48
N ARG A 1023 3.69 -25.56 77.23
CA ARG A 1023 4.54 -26.64 76.69
C ARG A 1023 4.64 -27.86 77.63
N LEU A 1024 3.50 -28.30 78.17
CA LEU A 1024 3.43 -29.40 79.13
C LEU A 1024 4.05 -30.67 78.55
N ALA A 1025 3.72 -31.02 77.31
CA ALA A 1025 4.42 -32.08 76.59
C ALA A 1025 4.60 -31.66 75.14
N THR A 1026 5.81 -31.79 74.63
CA THR A 1026 6.17 -31.54 73.24
C THR A 1026 6.88 -32.75 72.67
N GLY A 1027 6.29 -33.37 71.66
CA GLY A 1027 6.89 -34.44 70.89
C GLY A 1027 7.23 -34.00 69.47
N SER A 1028 8.28 -34.59 68.91
CA SER A 1028 8.56 -34.56 67.48
C SER A 1028 8.62 -35.99 66.95
N PHE A 1029 8.23 -36.20 65.71
CA PHE A 1029 8.42 -37.46 65.03
C PHE A 1029 8.82 -37.20 63.59
N TRP A 1030 9.59 -38.12 63.02
CA TRP A 1030 10.01 -38.05 61.64
C TRP A 1030 10.11 -39.46 61.07
N ALA A 1031 9.93 -39.58 59.77
CA ALA A 1031 10.18 -40.80 59.01
C ALA A 1031 10.74 -40.42 57.64
N GLN A 1032 11.64 -41.24 57.11
CA GLN A 1032 12.30 -41.01 55.85
C GLN A 1032 12.49 -42.33 55.12
N PHE A 1033 11.99 -42.45 53.90
CA PHE A 1033 12.35 -43.51 52.98
C PHE A 1033 13.28 -42.94 51.90
N LEU A 1034 14.39 -43.62 51.62
CA LEU A 1034 15.33 -43.25 50.58
C LEU A 1034 15.60 -44.47 49.69
N HIS A 1035 15.41 -44.28 48.38
CA HIS A 1035 15.76 -45.24 47.35
C HIS A 1035 16.78 -44.64 46.39
N ASN A 1036 18.01 -45.14 46.49
CA ASN A 1036 19.03 -45.00 45.45
C ASN A 1036 19.17 -46.35 44.71
N SER A 1037 19.79 -46.35 43.53
CA SER A 1037 19.99 -47.51 42.63
C SER A 1037 20.40 -48.82 43.32
N SER A 1038 21.03 -48.75 44.51
CA SER A 1038 21.00 -49.73 45.62
C SER A 1038 21.86 -49.14 46.76
N PRO A 1039 21.52 -49.18 48.07
CA PRO A 1039 20.41 -49.85 48.76
C PRO A 1039 19.22 -48.94 49.14
N ARG A 1040 18.11 -49.55 49.57
CA ARG A 1040 16.90 -48.88 50.11
C ARG A 1040 17.03 -48.72 51.62
N THR A 1041 16.75 -47.53 52.14
CA THR A 1041 16.75 -47.29 53.59
C THR A 1041 15.43 -46.67 54.04
N VAL A 1042 14.81 -47.23 55.08
CA VAL A 1042 13.68 -46.61 55.81
C VAL A 1042 14.22 -46.18 57.17
N SER A 1043 14.22 -44.90 57.47
CA SER A 1043 14.52 -44.35 58.78
C SER A 1043 13.24 -43.80 59.42
N LEU A 1044 13.10 -43.92 60.73
CA LEU A 1044 12.03 -43.31 61.50
C LEU A 1044 12.57 -42.92 62.85
N GLY A 1045 11.96 -41.93 63.50
CA GLY A 1045 12.34 -41.54 64.83
C GLY A 1045 11.46 -40.46 65.40
N GLY A 1046 11.79 -40.03 66.60
CA GLY A 1046 11.03 -39.01 67.30
C GLY A 1046 11.59 -38.78 68.69
N SER A 1047 11.17 -37.68 69.29
CA SER A 1047 11.47 -37.32 70.66
C SER A 1047 10.21 -36.91 71.39
N VAL A 1048 10.18 -37.07 72.70
CA VAL A 1048 9.15 -36.54 73.57
C VAL A 1048 9.84 -35.86 74.74
N ASP A 1049 9.46 -34.60 74.97
CA ASP A 1049 9.84 -33.77 76.09
C ASP A 1049 8.60 -33.46 76.91
N VAL A 1050 8.58 -33.83 78.18
CA VAL A 1050 7.54 -33.47 79.13
C VAL A 1050 8.12 -32.43 80.09
N ASN A 1051 7.50 -31.26 80.15
CA ASN A 1051 7.89 -30.17 81.04
C ASN A 1051 6.74 -29.83 81.97
N PHE A 1052 7.06 -29.36 83.18
CA PHE A 1052 6.07 -28.76 84.06
C PHE A 1052 6.58 -27.38 84.49
N ILE A 1053 5.84 -26.32 84.15
CA ILE A 1053 6.18 -24.93 84.48
C ILE A 1053 7.65 -24.62 84.11
N ASN A 1054 8.01 -24.84 82.83
CA ASN A 1054 9.36 -24.64 82.28
C ASN A 1054 10.49 -25.50 82.88
N SER A 1055 10.17 -26.51 83.70
CA SER A 1055 11.16 -27.48 84.19
C SER A 1055 11.02 -28.81 83.43
N PRO A 1056 12.09 -29.34 82.80
CA PRO A 1056 12.06 -30.60 82.08
C PRO A 1056 11.94 -31.77 83.07
N LEU A 1057 10.84 -32.51 83.01
CA LEU A 1057 10.60 -33.69 83.85
C LEU A 1057 11.19 -34.95 83.22
N PHE A 1058 10.99 -35.10 81.90
CA PHE A 1058 11.37 -36.30 81.18
C PHE A 1058 11.65 -35.99 79.71
N ARG A 1059 12.77 -36.51 79.21
CA ARG A 1059 13.15 -36.49 77.79
C ARG A 1059 13.45 -37.90 77.32
N THR A 1060 12.87 -38.28 76.18
CA THR A 1060 13.23 -39.51 75.49
C THR A 1060 13.21 -39.33 73.98
N SER A 1061 13.94 -40.17 73.26
CA SER A 1061 13.83 -40.30 71.81
C SER A 1061 13.89 -41.75 71.38
N ALA A 1062 13.35 -42.05 70.21
CA ALA A 1062 13.51 -43.32 69.53
C ALA A 1062 13.90 -43.04 68.08
N SER A 1063 14.76 -43.85 67.48
CA SER A 1063 15.06 -43.80 66.06
C SER A 1063 15.41 -45.19 65.54
N ALA A 1064 14.95 -45.57 64.36
CA ALA A 1064 15.32 -46.81 63.70
C ALA A 1064 15.66 -46.53 62.25
N THR A 1065 16.72 -47.14 61.74
CA THR A 1065 17.05 -47.16 60.31
C THR A 1065 17.08 -48.60 59.85
N PHE A 1066 16.30 -48.94 58.83
CA PHE A 1066 16.17 -50.26 58.21
C PHE A 1066 16.81 -50.23 56.83
N GLY A 1067 17.75 -51.13 56.54
CA GLY A 1067 18.52 -51.16 55.29
C GLY A 1067 19.54 -52.30 55.29
N VAL A 1068 20.74 -52.07 54.76
CA VAL A 1068 21.85 -53.05 54.82
C VAL A 1068 22.33 -53.33 56.25
N SER A 1069 22.17 -52.38 57.17
CA SER A 1069 22.41 -52.55 58.61
C SER A 1069 21.26 -51.93 59.39
N SER A 1070 20.23 -52.73 59.66
CA SER A 1070 19.06 -52.24 60.41
C SER A 1070 19.41 -52.03 61.88
N CYS A 1071 19.13 -50.88 62.50
CA CYS A 1071 19.31 -50.69 63.94
C CYS A 1071 18.22 -49.79 64.50
N LEU A 1072 17.69 -50.12 65.69
CA LEU A 1072 16.77 -49.34 66.51
C LEU A 1072 17.52 -48.77 67.72
N THR A 1073 17.59 -47.46 67.84
CA THR A 1073 18.13 -46.73 68.99
C THR A 1073 16.99 -46.16 69.81
N LEU A 1074 16.90 -46.53 71.08
CA LEU A 1074 16.02 -45.97 72.11
C LEU A 1074 16.86 -45.07 73.03
N GLY A 1075 16.29 -43.97 73.50
CA GLY A 1075 16.96 -42.94 74.30
C GLY A 1075 17.68 -41.87 73.48
N PRO A 1076 18.38 -40.92 74.12
CA PRO A 1076 18.67 -40.89 75.55
C PRO A 1076 17.42 -40.71 76.41
N TYR A 1077 17.23 -41.63 77.36
CA TYR A 1077 16.30 -41.43 78.48
C TYR A 1077 17.03 -40.60 79.54
N SER A 1078 16.43 -39.47 79.88
CA SER A 1078 16.90 -38.61 80.96
C SER A 1078 15.71 -38.16 81.79
N GLY A 1079 15.78 -38.37 83.11
CA GLY A 1079 14.72 -38.03 84.04
C GLY A 1079 14.94 -38.66 85.42
N GLU A 1080 14.29 -38.09 86.43
CA GLU A 1080 14.33 -38.57 87.80
C GLU A 1080 12.98 -39.19 88.15
N TRP A 1081 12.97 -40.48 88.47
CA TRP A 1081 11.77 -41.26 88.74
C TRP A 1081 11.70 -41.63 90.21
N ILE A 1082 10.53 -41.52 90.84
CA ILE A 1082 10.32 -42.10 92.17
C ILE A 1082 9.90 -43.56 91.97
N VAL A 1083 10.81 -44.49 92.27
CA VAL A 1083 10.62 -45.95 92.09
C VAL A 1083 9.98 -46.60 93.32
N ALA A 1084 10.04 -45.93 94.47
CA ALA A 1084 9.33 -46.31 95.68
C ALA A 1084 8.95 -45.05 96.45
N ASP A 1085 7.67 -44.87 96.77
CA ASP A 1085 7.17 -43.86 97.71
C ASP A 1085 6.34 -44.61 98.75
N MET A 1086 6.93 -44.90 99.90
CA MET A 1086 6.19 -45.46 101.04
C MET A 1086 6.26 -44.45 102.17
N ASP A 1087 5.10 -43.92 102.53
CA ASP A 1087 4.90 -42.99 103.64
C ASP A 1087 4.03 -43.73 104.67
N GLU A 1088 4.66 -44.47 105.59
CA GLU A 1088 3.94 -45.27 106.57
C GLU A 1088 4.21 -44.74 107.98
N THR A 1089 3.13 -44.50 108.72
CA THR A 1089 3.18 -43.95 110.09
C THR A 1089 2.84 -45.09 111.04
N TYR A 1090 3.80 -45.51 111.86
CA TYR A 1090 3.57 -46.55 112.87
C TYR A 1090 3.44 -45.90 114.26
N GLY A 1091 2.29 -46.14 114.92
CA GLY A 1091 2.05 -45.85 116.34
C GLY A 1091 0.96 -44.80 116.62
N SER A 1092 0.01 -45.17 117.48
CA SER A 1092 -0.85 -44.23 118.21
C SER A 1092 -0.19 -43.91 119.55
N ASP A 1093 -0.06 -42.63 119.83
CA ASP A 1093 0.21 -42.03 121.15
C ASP A 1093 1.69 -41.91 121.57
N LEU A 1094 2.08 -40.66 121.83
CA LEU A 1094 3.31 -40.13 122.45
C LEU A 1094 4.69 -40.42 121.83
N LEU A 1095 4.86 -41.39 120.91
CA LEU A 1095 6.15 -41.70 120.24
C LEU A 1095 5.99 -42.11 118.76
N GLY A 1096 5.19 -41.39 117.97
CA GLY A 1096 4.99 -41.71 116.55
C GLY A 1096 6.28 -41.60 115.72
N VAL A 1097 6.65 -42.68 115.03
CA VAL A 1097 7.75 -42.70 114.06
C VAL A 1097 7.15 -42.66 112.67
N LYS A 1098 7.36 -41.55 111.95
CA LYS A 1098 7.00 -41.45 110.54
C LYS A 1098 8.20 -41.88 109.71
N VAL A 1099 8.08 -43.01 109.01
CA VAL A 1099 9.11 -43.49 108.08
C VAL A 1099 8.70 -43.08 106.67
N ILE A 1100 9.53 -42.23 106.06
CA ILE A 1100 9.38 -41.77 104.69
C ILE A 1100 10.45 -42.47 103.88
N THR A 1101 10.07 -43.38 103.00
CA THR A 1101 11.00 -43.99 102.05
C THR A 1101 10.73 -43.43 100.66
N LYS A 1102 11.74 -42.77 100.10
CA LYS A 1102 11.70 -42.29 98.71
C LYS A 1102 12.87 -42.85 97.96
N GLY A 1103 12.61 -43.79 97.05
CA GLY A 1103 13.57 -44.29 96.09
C GLY A 1103 13.54 -43.42 94.85
N PHE A 1104 14.62 -42.72 94.54
CA PHE A 1104 14.77 -41.98 93.30
C PHE A 1104 15.67 -42.77 92.34
N LEU A 1105 15.29 -42.85 91.08
CA LEU A 1105 16.10 -43.36 89.99
C LEU A 1105 16.32 -42.20 89.02
N SER A 1106 17.52 -41.63 89.08
CA SER A 1106 17.98 -40.66 88.11
C SER A 1106 18.63 -41.40 86.94
N ILE A 1107 18.00 -41.32 85.77
CA ILE A 1107 18.53 -41.81 84.52
C ILE A 1107 19.17 -40.62 83.82
N THR A 1108 20.43 -40.76 83.40
CA THR A 1108 21.11 -39.72 82.62
C THR A 1108 21.67 -40.33 81.34
N ASN A 1109 21.13 -39.86 80.21
CA ASN A 1109 21.56 -40.25 78.86
C ASN A 1109 21.62 -41.76 78.61
N LEU A 1110 20.66 -42.52 79.16
CA LEU A 1110 20.58 -43.95 78.90
C LEU A 1110 20.07 -44.21 77.50
N SER A 1111 20.84 -44.89 76.67
CA SER A 1111 20.49 -45.27 75.31
C SER A 1111 20.66 -46.76 75.10
N ALA A 1112 19.81 -47.34 74.27
CA ALA A 1112 19.86 -48.73 73.84
C ALA A 1112 19.82 -48.79 72.31
N ARG A 1113 20.86 -49.30 71.67
CA ARG A 1113 20.95 -49.55 70.23
C ARG A 1113 20.79 -51.05 69.97
N LEU A 1114 19.81 -51.45 69.18
CA LEU A 1114 19.42 -52.82 68.88
C LEU A 1114 19.56 -53.06 67.38
N CYS A 1115 20.47 -53.92 66.94
CA CYS A 1115 20.65 -54.31 65.53
C CYS A 1115 20.45 -55.85 65.38
N PRO A 1116 20.13 -56.38 64.18
CA PRO A 1116 19.83 -57.80 63.98
C PRO A 1116 20.83 -58.79 64.55
N THR A 1117 22.12 -58.42 64.59
CA THR A 1117 23.20 -59.30 65.07
C THR A 1117 23.96 -58.72 66.27
N GLN A 1118 23.60 -57.54 66.76
CA GLN A 1118 24.31 -56.87 67.86
C GLN A 1118 23.44 -55.82 68.54
N GLY A 1119 23.58 -55.63 69.85
CA GLY A 1119 23.03 -54.48 70.55
C GLY A 1119 24.00 -53.88 71.56
N GLU A 1120 23.75 -52.63 71.91
CA GLU A 1120 24.58 -51.82 72.80
C GLU A 1120 23.66 -51.07 73.76
N LEU A 1121 23.90 -51.16 75.07
CA LEU A 1121 23.24 -50.32 76.07
C LEU A 1121 24.29 -49.45 76.76
N TYR A 1122 24.09 -48.13 76.78
CA TYR A 1122 25.09 -47.19 77.27
C TYR A 1122 24.46 -45.96 77.92
N GLY A 1123 25.05 -45.50 79.02
CA GLY A 1123 24.57 -44.36 79.81
C GLY A 1123 24.87 -44.54 81.30
N SER A 1124 24.31 -43.66 82.14
CA SER A 1124 24.41 -43.79 83.60
C SER A 1124 23.03 -43.91 84.23
N LEU A 1125 22.85 -44.98 85.01
CA LEU A 1125 21.71 -45.16 85.91
C LEU A 1125 22.20 -44.89 87.33
N ARG A 1126 21.61 -43.90 88.00
CA ARG A 1126 21.87 -43.58 89.41
C ARG A 1126 20.59 -43.81 90.20
N GLY A 1127 20.54 -44.91 90.94
CA GLY A 1127 19.52 -45.09 91.99
C GLY A 1127 20.02 -44.44 93.27
N ALA A 1128 19.22 -43.59 93.90
CA ALA A 1128 19.47 -43.05 95.23
C ALA A 1128 18.18 -43.18 96.06
N GLY A 1129 18.22 -43.98 97.12
CA GLY A 1129 17.15 -44.03 98.12
C GLY A 1129 17.43 -43.06 99.25
N VAL A 1130 16.40 -42.35 99.72
CA VAL A 1130 16.43 -41.65 101.01
C VAL A 1130 15.41 -42.32 101.93
N LEU A 1131 15.92 -42.88 103.03
CA LEU A 1131 15.13 -43.37 104.15
C LEU A 1131 15.11 -42.27 105.23
N GLY A 1132 14.04 -41.48 105.30
CA GLY A 1132 13.83 -40.46 106.31
C GLY A 1132 12.99 -41.01 107.46
N MET A 1133 13.37 -40.72 108.70
CA MET A 1133 12.59 -41.08 109.89
C MET A 1133 12.36 -39.82 110.73
N HIS A 1134 11.11 -39.41 110.88
CA HIS A 1134 10.73 -38.33 111.79
C HIS A 1134 10.31 -38.91 113.13
N LEU A 1135 11.07 -38.60 114.17
CA LEU A 1135 10.72 -38.89 115.56
C LEU A 1135 10.07 -37.64 116.17
N SER A 1136 8.83 -37.76 116.64
CA SER A 1136 8.17 -36.69 117.39
C SER A 1136 8.25 -36.98 118.88
N VAL A 1137 9.00 -36.17 119.64
CA VAL A 1137 9.06 -36.25 121.11
C VAL A 1137 8.64 -34.91 121.70
N GLY A 1138 7.50 -34.87 122.39
CA GLY A 1138 7.11 -33.74 123.23
C GLY A 1138 6.79 -32.42 122.51
N GLY A 1139 6.19 -32.46 121.30
CA GLY A 1139 5.70 -31.25 120.62
C GLY A 1139 6.77 -30.36 119.96
N VAL A 1140 8.03 -30.79 119.94
CA VAL A 1140 9.12 -30.12 119.21
C VAL A 1140 9.57 -31.03 118.06
N GLN A 1141 9.42 -30.57 116.81
CA GLN A 1141 9.96 -31.28 115.64
C GLN A 1141 11.48 -31.09 115.58
N LEU A 1142 12.23 -32.16 115.81
CA LEU A 1142 13.67 -32.21 115.51
C LEU A 1142 13.85 -32.92 114.15
N PRO A 1143 14.23 -32.20 113.08
CA PRO A 1143 14.51 -32.83 111.79
C PRO A 1143 15.88 -33.50 111.85
N HIS A 1144 15.91 -34.79 112.17
CA HIS A 1144 17.11 -35.61 111.96
C HIS A 1144 17.03 -36.25 110.57
N HIS A 1145 17.73 -35.66 109.60
CA HIS A 1145 17.95 -36.29 108.30
C HIS A 1145 19.08 -37.33 108.43
N VAL A 1146 18.75 -38.58 108.78
CA VAL A 1146 19.68 -39.70 108.58
C VAL A 1146 19.54 -40.17 107.14
N GLY A 1147 20.24 -39.52 106.22
CA GLY A 1147 20.27 -39.94 104.82
C GLY A 1147 21.20 -41.15 104.65
N LEU A 1148 20.66 -42.38 104.73
CA LEU A 1148 21.36 -43.56 104.21
C LEU A 1148 21.16 -43.61 102.69
N GLY A 1149 22.03 -42.90 101.97
CA GLY A 1149 22.10 -42.99 100.52
C GLY A 1149 22.85 -44.24 100.09
N PHE A 1150 22.14 -45.29 99.67
CA PHE A 1150 22.73 -46.33 98.84
C PHE A 1150 22.65 -45.85 97.38
N GLY A 1151 23.79 -45.38 96.87
CA GLY A 1151 23.97 -45.04 95.47
C GLY A 1151 24.58 -46.23 94.73
N SER A 1152 23.81 -46.92 93.90
CA SER A 1152 24.40 -47.78 92.87
C SER A 1152 24.49 -46.96 91.58
N GLU A 1153 25.71 -46.61 91.20
CA GLU A 1153 25.98 -45.94 89.93
C GLU A 1153 26.40 -47.00 88.91
N PHE A 1154 25.52 -47.29 87.96
CA PHE A 1154 25.84 -48.15 86.82
C PHE A 1154 26.30 -47.26 85.66
N CYS A 1155 27.62 -47.13 85.50
CA CYS A 1155 28.26 -46.44 84.39
C CYS A 1155 28.94 -47.48 83.49
N GLY A 1156 28.41 -47.72 82.29
CA GLY A 1156 29.04 -48.69 81.39
C GLY A 1156 28.37 -48.83 80.03
N ARG A 1157 29.16 -49.27 79.04
CA ARG A 1157 28.70 -49.80 77.74
C ARG A 1157 28.57 -51.31 77.86
N TYR A 1158 27.38 -51.83 77.60
CA TYR A 1158 27.09 -53.25 77.49
C TYR A 1158 26.92 -53.58 76.02
N PHE A 1159 27.84 -54.38 75.47
CA PHE A 1159 27.71 -54.91 74.12
C PHE A 1159 27.14 -56.31 74.19
N TYR A 1160 26.18 -56.64 73.35
CA TYR A 1160 25.83 -58.03 73.12
C TYR A 1160 25.77 -58.33 71.62
N ARG A 1161 26.22 -59.51 71.22
CA ARG A 1161 26.27 -59.97 69.82
C ARG A 1161 25.54 -61.29 69.71
N TYR A 1162 24.64 -61.39 68.74
CA TYR A 1162 23.84 -62.56 68.45
C TYR A 1162 24.13 -63.04 67.03
N TRP A 1163 24.43 -64.33 66.84
CA TRP A 1163 24.63 -64.91 65.51
C TRP A 1163 24.21 -66.38 65.46
N TYR A 1164 23.84 -66.83 64.26
CA TYR A 1164 23.52 -68.23 63.97
C TYR A 1164 24.75 -68.91 63.38
N ASP A 1165 25.23 -69.98 64.02
CA ASP A 1165 26.41 -70.74 63.62
C ASP A 1165 26.08 -72.23 63.66
N GLY A 1166 26.03 -72.86 62.48
CA GLY A 1166 25.99 -74.33 62.36
C GLY A 1166 24.88 -75.04 63.14
N GLY A 1167 23.68 -74.46 63.24
CA GLY A 1167 22.55 -75.06 63.95
C GLY A 1167 22.14 -74.37 65.25
N ASN A 1168 23.03 -73.58 65.85
CA ASN A 1168 22.81 -73.01 67.19
C ASN A 1168 22.83 -71.48 67.14
N TYR A 1169 22.00 -70.86 67.99
CA TYR A 1169 22.04 -69.42 68.21
C TYR A 1169 23.00 -69.11 69.37
N ARG A 1170 24.01 -68.28 69.11
CA ARG A 1170 25.02 -67.85 70.10
C ARG A 1170 24.81 -66.41 70.49
N LEU A 1171 24.90 -66.12 71.79
CA LEU A 1171 24.90 -64.77 72.37
C LEU A 1171 26.21 -64.54 73.14
N THR A 1172 26.92 -63.45 72.86
CA THR A 1172 28.01 -62.95 73.72
C THR A 1172 27.62 -61.60 74.28
N ALA A 1173 27.61 -61.44 75.60
CA ALA A 1173 27.46 -60.15 76.26
C ALA A 1173 28.78 -59.73 76.95
N ARG A 1174 29.24 -58.51 76.70
CA ARG A 1174 30.47 -57.91 77.23
C ARG A 1174 30.11 -56.65 78.02
N ALA A 1175 30.26 -56.74 79.34
CA ALA A 1175 30.06 -55.63 80.27
C ALA A 1175 31.41 -54.99 80.60
N GLY A 1176 31.62 -53.73 80.18
CA GLY A 1176 32.60 -52.83 80.79
C GLY A 1176 33.98 -53.37 81.20
N GLY A 1177 34.55 -54.33 80.47
CA GLY A 1177 35.95 -54.76 80.60
C GLY A 1177 36.29 -55.99 81.47
N ALA A 1178 35.35 -56.79 81.99
CA ALA A 1178 35.77 -57.95 82.83
C ALA A 1178 34.98 -59.26 82.71
N LEU A 1179 33.87 -59.32 81.96
CA LEU A 1179 33.09 -60.56 81.85
C LEU A 1179 32.49 -60.70 80.45
N ASP A 1180 32.94 -61.74 79.72
CA ASP A 1180 32.32 -62.22 78.48
C ASP A 1180 31.40 -63.39 78.86
N ILE A 1181 30.08 -63.18 78.83
CA ILE A 1181 29.09 -64.25 79.03
C ILE A 1181 28.73 -64.80 77.66
N LEU A 1182 29.09 -66.06 77.37
CA LEU A 1182 28.72 -66.79 76.15
C LEU A 1182 27.63 -67.80 76.49
N THR A 1183 26.43 -67.64 75.91
CA THR A 1183 25.32 -68.59 76.07
C THR A 1183 24.94 -69.19 74.71
N ASN A 1184 24.72 -70.51 74.68
CA ASN A 1184 24.27 -71.26 73.50
C ASN A 1184 22.80 -71.66 73.70
N PHE A 1185 21.96 -71.44 72.69
CA PHE A 1185 20.57 -71.90 72.67
C PHE A 1185 20.42 -73.02 71.63
N ASP A 1186 20.14 -74.25 72.07
CA ASP A 1186 19.85 -75.41 71.20
C ASP A 1186 18.34 -75.50 70.91
N TYR A 1187 18.00 -75.63 69.63
CA TYR A 1187 16.62 -75.75 69.16
C TYR A 1187 16.31 -77.23 68.83
N SER A 1188 16.03 -78.04 69.85
CA SER A 1188 15.40 -79.35 69.65
C SER A 1188 14.03 -79.40 70.33
N GLY A 1189 12.97 -79.16 69.56
CA GLY A 1189 11.59 -79.29 70.02
C GLY A 1189 10.81 -80.29 69.17
N TYR A 1190 10.59 -81.49 69.71
CA TYR A 1190 9.32 -82.19 69.56
C TYR A 1190 8.63 -82.15 70.94
N PRO A 1191 7.31 -81.91 71.03
CA PRO A 1191 6.72 -81.30 72.22
C PRO A 1191 6.08 -82.34 73.11
N VAL A 1192 6.65 -82.62 74.29
CA VAL A 1192 5.87 -83.05 75.46
C VAL A 1192 6.61 -82.66 76.75
N GLY A 1193 5.96 -81.86 77.60
CA GLY A 1193 6.03 -82.02 79.06
C GLY A 1193 7.19 -81.36 79.83
N HIS A 1194 6.89 -80.17 80.35
CA HIS A 1194 7.30 -79.63 81.67
C HIS A 1194 8.66 -78.91 81.87
N TYR A 1195 8.51 -77.58 82.02
CA TYR A 1195 9.20 -76.62 82.89
C TYR A 1195 10.71 -76.40 82.77
N THR A 1196 11.08 -75.29 82.12
CA THR A 1196 11.88 -74.22 82.75
C THR A 1196 11.50 -72.86 82.17
N GLN A 1197 11.44 -71.87 83.06
CA GLN A 1197 10.99 -70.49 82.85
C GLN A 1197 12.02 -69.63 82.09
N ALA A 1198 11.55 -68.91 81.07
CA ALA A 1198 11.91 -67.51 80.81
C ALA A 1198 10.95 -66.93 79.76
N TYR A 1199 10.49 -65.69 80.00
CA TYR A 1199 9.68 -64.81 79.14
C TYR A 1199 8.15 -64.91 79.22
N ASP A 1200 7.63 -64.34 80.31
CA ASP A 1200 6.40 -63.54 80.33
C ASP A 1200 6.81 -62.20 80.97
N HIS A 1201 6.74 -61.05 80.31
CA HIS A 1201 5.54 -60.21 80.25
C HIS A 1201 5.64 -59.27 79.03
N VAL A 1202 4.62 -59.23 78.18
CA VAL A 1202 3.86 -58.02 77.77
C VAL A 1202 2.74 -58.49 76.81
N ARG A 1203 1.62 -58.94 77.38
CA ARG A 1203 0.23 -58.70 76.93
C ARG A 1203 -0.59 -58.80 78.21
N GLY A 1204 -1.14 -57.73 78.77
CA GLY A 1204 -2.08 -56.81 78.16
C GLY A 1204 -3.30 -56.85 79.09
N TRP A 1205 -3.57 -55.76 79.80
CA TRP A 1205 -4.83 -55.60 80.52
C TRP A 1205 -5.59 -54.44 79.89
N SER A 1206 -6.73 -54.80 79.30
CA SER A 1206 -7.85 -53.95 78.94
C SER A 1206 -8.64 -53.56 80.19
N TYR A 1207 -8.93 -52.27 80.38
CA TYR A 1207 -10.28 -51.66 80.33
C TYR A 1207 -10.27 -50.28 81.02
N ALA A 1208 -11.05 -49.35 80.46
CA ALA A 1208 -11.34 -47.99 80.91
C ALA A 1208 -10.25 -46.93 80.71
#